data_AF-A0A932X9E3-F1
#
_entry.id   AF-A0A932X9E3-F1
#
_cell.length_a   1.000
_cell.length_b   1.000
_cell.length_c   1.000
_cell.angle_alpha   90.00
_cell.angle_beta   90.00
_cell.angle_gamma   90.00
#
_symmetry.space_group_name_H-M   'P 1'
#
loop_
_entity.id
_entity.type
_entity.pdbx_description
1 polymer ?
#
loop_
_entity_poly.entity_id
_entity_poly.type
_entity_poly.pdbx_seq_one_letter_code
_entity_poly.pdbx_strand_id
1 'polypeptide(L)'
;LLGEAALGSFALDVRGPRNFRQELRLRLWSGLAVEGLAAYYPPGPQGAQAVDFLVRVAPGQQVAVPVGETETAVAPSPEADTYRVTVADTASEATLELLAARPGDEPVRLALRLAVPRLRWLLRLDDSPAQWRTTPEDLPAARFAQSQQRTLILDWGGAATLPYCTLRLLDATQQTATVLQEEDVAAPQAKSQRLPLNLGSFFDTIQRQADVPILTLALGYGSDAQIVPLLYLKRSLQIDAVVLEWDKQGQTWLHWDAPHRLRNRRARIWSAWRPWEAAREYLVPDDAPPSPVADGAGSGVMRLPQPLPVGWYRVALRTAHGWESLSAPPLPPEDALLSREGDWELRAVELEEAIEAGEEDSFYARWELACIYDVKGNRRERDALIDWLSRHLEKAGMRQLIALRRWMDQCEPNSAKALRMRMYSPEQMQRLFVEVTQDEERTAYLEAFTSARTLNPESARLMLRHMQQPNLISHALYVLLQQDLDGAISYLLEQMERGAYSDSDALQLLLKKAADSFTALKLRARTPSRDRLLLGLAPDMENPGLIQPGGWVHGEAGWGRIERIEHSGREVAFCFSGDGVLLHVLLRAGHEGEPVEIDTAQQTIRFTRTQQVYHCTKDGCMGFRSYSERLLIREHNRAAHMGIGPSFVGKPASSSYRRQLYFSQQPPENQYQ
;
A
#
# COMPACT_ATOMS: atom_id res chain seq x y z
N LEU A 1 8.35 -40.44 -36.03
CA LEU A 1 7.37 -39.37 -36.38
C LEU A 1 7.79 -38.00 -35.88
N LEU A 2 8.21 -37.85 -34.61
CA LEU A 2 8.65 -36.53 -34.08
C LEU A 2 10.18 -36.39 -33.87
N GLY A 3 10.94 -37.50 -33.98
CA GLY A 3 12.40 -37.51 -33.73
C GLY A 3 12.75 -37.68 -32.25
N GLU A 4 14.05 -37.80 -31.92
CA GLU A 4 14.53 -38.02 -30.55
C GLU A 4 14.57 -36.76 -29.68
N ALA A 5 14.48 -35.56 -30.29
CA ALA A 5 14.59 -34.26 -29.62
C ALA A 5 13.32 -33.39 -29.76
N ALA A 6 12.15 -34.01 -29.89
CA ALA A 6 10.89 -33.29 -30.07
C ALA A 6 10.49 -32.49 -28.82
N LEU A 7 10.54 -31.15 -28.92
CA LEU A 7 10.13 -30.22 -27.87
C LEU A 7 9.09 -29.24 -28.42
N GLY A 8 7.95 -29.10 -27.73
CA GLY A 8 6.93 -28.10 -28.04
C GLY A 8 5.50 -28.65 -28.09
N SER A 9 4.62 -27.89 -28.74
CA SER A 9 3.22 -28.27 -28.98
C SER A 9 3.06 -28.83 -30.39
N PHE A 10 2.39 -29.96 -30.52
CA PHE A 10 2.17 -30.65 -31.78
C PHE A 10 0.68 -30.91 -31.98
N ALA A 11 0.25 -30.96 -33.24
CA ALA A 11 -1.06 -31.43 -33.66
C ALA A 11 -0.88 -32.71 -34.49
N LEU A 12 -1.53 -33.78 -34.09
CA LEU A 12 -1.57 -35.06 -34.80
C LEU A 12 -2.91 -35.17 -35.52
N ASP A 13 -2.86 -35.20 -36.84
CA ASP A 13 -4.01 -35.54 -37.68
C ASP A 13 -4.10 -37.08 -37.81
N VAL A 14 -5.04 -37.68 -37.09
CA VAL A 14 -5.31 -39.12 -37.18
C VAL A 14 -6.37 -39.37 -38.25
N ARG A 15 -6.02 -40.14 -39.29
CA ARG A 15 -6.95 -40.56 -40.36
C ARG A 15 -7.23 -42.04 -40.28
N GLY A 16 -8.51 -42.40 -40.28
CA GLY A 16 -9.00 -43.79 -40.24
C GLY A 16 -9.85 -44.15 -41.46
N PRO A 17 -10.24 -45.44 -41.60
CA PRO A 17 -11.18 -45.86 -42.65
C PRO A 17 -12.52 -45.11 -42.56
N ARG A 18 -13.20 -44.95 -43.70
CA ARG A 18 -14.47 -44.19 -43.87
C ARG A 18 -14.38 -42.68 -43.59
N ASN A 19 -13.31 -42.01 -44.03
CA ASN A 19 -13.12 -40.55 -43.86
C ASN A 19 -13.11 -40.08 -42.39
N PHE A 20 -12.79 -40.95 -41.42
CA PHE A 20 -12.56 -40.52 -40.05
C PHE A 20 -11.30 -39.64 -39.98
N ARG A 21 -11.43 -38.41 -39.48
CA ARG A 21 -10.32 -37.49 -39.20
C ARG A 21 -10.50 -36.90 -37.81
N GLN A 22 -9.48 -37.03 -36.97
CA GLN A 22 -9.43 -36.40 -35.65
C GLN A 22 -8.10 -35.68 -35.46
N GLU A 23 -8.14 -34.42 -35.05
CA GLU A 23 -6.97 -33.67 -34.62
C GLU A 23 -6.76 -33.90 -33.11
N LEU A 24 -5.59 -34.40 -32.73
CA LEU A 24 -5.16 -34.55 -31.34
C LEU A 24 -4.04 -33.56 -31.05
N ARG A 25 -4.14 -32.80 -29.96
CA ARG A 25 -3.08 -31.89 -29.52
C ARG A 25 -2.27 -32.53 -28.42
N LEU A 26 -0.95 -32.49 -28.56
CA LEU A 26 -0.02 -32.98 -27.54
C LEU A 26 1.07 -31.95 -27.28
N ARG A 27 1.59 -31.98 -26.04
CA ARG A 27 2.71 -31.17 -25.57
C ARG A 27 3.79 -32.13 -25.12
N LEU A 28 5.01 -31.95 -25.63
CA LEU A 28 6.15 -32.79 -25.28
C LEU A 28 7.28 -31.91 -24.74
N TRP A 29 7.81 -32.33 -23.58
CA TRP A 29 9.00 -31.76 -22.96
C TRP A 29 9.82 -32.88 -22.34
N SER A 30 11.00 -33.15 -22.89
CA SER A 30 11.87 -34.25 -22.42
C SER A 30 12.68 -33.83 -21.20
N GLY A 31 12.81 -34.71 -20.20
CA GLY A 31 13.66 -34.50 -19.03
C GLY A 31 13.06 -33.62 -17.92
N LEU A 32 11.74 -33.38 -17.95
CA LEU A 32 11.04 -32.65 -16.88
C LEU A 32 10.81 -33.56 -15.66
N ALA A 33 11.30 -33.15 -14.50
CA ALA A 33 10.96 -33.76 -13.22
C ALA A 33 10.58 -32.69 -12.18
N VAL A 34 9.58 -32.98 -11.36
CA VAL A 34 9.16 -32.11 -10.25
C VAL A 34 9.44 -32.85 -8.95
N GLU A 35 10.21 -32.23 -8.07
CA GLU A 35 10.67 -32.82 -6.81
C GLU A 35 10.27 -31.92 -5.64
N GLY A 36 9.87 -32.50 -4.51
CA GLY A 36 9.45 -31.72 -3.34
C GLY A 36 8.06 -31.09 -3.40
N LEU A 37 7.33 -31.23 -4.51
CA LEU A 37 5.90 -30.88 -4.55
C LEU A 37 5.09 -31.95 -3.79
N ALA A 38 4.62 -31.61 -2.60
CA ALA A 38 3.87 -32.51 -1.72
C ALA A 38 2.46 -32.81 -2.28
N ALA A 39 1.90 -33.94 -1.84
CA ALA A 39 0.55 -34.35 -2.24
C ALA A 39 -0.54 -33.40 -1.73
N TYR A 40 -0.28 -32.69 -0.63
CA TYR A 40 -1.14 -31.68 -0.04
C TYR A 40 -0.34 -30.73 0.87
N TYR A 41 -0.85 -29.51 1.06
CA TYR A 41 -0.28 -28.46 1.91
C TYR A 41 -1.30 -27.96 2.94
N PRO A 42 -1.14 -28.32 4.23
CA PRO A 42 -1.95 -27.77 5.31
C PRO A 42 -1.57 -26.31 5.59
N PRO A 43 -2.47 -25.49 6.14
CA PRO A 43 -2.11 -24.15 6.57
C PRO A 43 -1.24 -24.18 7.85
N GLY A 44 -0.41 -23.16 8.00
CA GLY A 44 0.28 -22.85 9.25
C GLY A 44 -0.56 -22.00 10.21
N PRO A 45 0.03 -21.53 11.33
CA PRO A 45 -0.69 -20.78 12.37
C PRO A 45 -1.39 -19.50 11.89
N GLN A 46 -0.88 -18.88 10.83
CA GLN A 46 -1.41 -17.64 10.25
C GLN A 46 -2.11 -17.85 8.90
N GLY A 47 -2.29 -19.09 8.46
CA GLY A 47 -2.95 -19.42 7.20
C GLY A 47 -2.08 -20.19 6.22
N ALA A 48 -2.40 -20.11 4.93
CA ALA A 48 -1.57 -20.70 3.89
C ALA A 48 -0.15 -20.14 3.96
N GLN A 49 0.84 -20.96 3.63
CA GLN A 49 2.25 -20.58 3.63
C GLN A 49 2.82 -20.62 2.21
N ALA A 50 3.87 -19.86 1.95
CA ALA A 50 4.62 -20.01 0.72
C ALA A 50 5.13 -21.46 0.58
N VAL A 51 5.09 -21.99 -0.65
CA VAL A 51 5.48 -23.36 -0.94
C VAL A 51 6.69 -23.36 -1.85
N ASP A 52 7.72 -24.10 -1.46
CA ASP A 52 8.93 -24.32 -2.25
C ASP A 52 8.95 -25.75 -2.79
N PHE A 53 9.27 -25.90 -4.07
CA PHE A 53 9.60 -27.18 -4.69
C PHE A 53 10.64 -26.99 -5.80
N LEU A 54 11.17 -28.09 -6.33
CA LEU A 54 12.20 -28.10 -7.37
C LEU A 54 11.63 -28.57 -8.70
N VAL A 55 12.05 -27.93 -9.78
CA VAL A 55 11.79 -28.36 -11.16
C VAL A 55 13.12 -28.59 -11.84
N ARG A 56 13.37 -29.84 -12.24
CA ARG A 56 14.55 -30.24 -13.02
C ARG A 56 14.17 -30.35 -14.49
N VAL A 57 15.05 -29.82 -15.35
CA VAL A 57 14.94 -29.87 -16.81
C VAL A 57 16.19 -30.50 -17.43
N ALA A 58 16.19 -30.74 -18.74
CA ALA A 58 17.38 -31.27 -19.41
C ALA A 58 18.44 -30.18 -19.64
N PRO A 59 19.73 -30.54 -19.83
CA PRO A 59 20.80 -29.57 -20.06
C PRO A 59 20.50 -28.56 -21.17
N GLY A 60 20.70 -27.27 -20.87
CA GLY A 60 20.47 -26.17 -21.80
C GLY A 60 19.00 -25.72 -21.93
N GLN A 61 18.10 -26.28 -21.13
CA GLN A 61 16.74 -25.79 -20.95
C GLN A 61 16.64 -24.89 -19.72
N GLN A 62 15.61 -24.05 -19.66
CA GLN A 62 15.38 -23.15 -18.53
C GLN A 62 13.92 -23.17 -18.08
N VAL A 63 13.70 -22.83 -16.81
CA VAL A 63 12.39 -22.56 -16.23
C VAL A 63 12.31 -21.08 -15.91
N ALA A 64 11.25 -20.43 -16.37
CA ALA A 64 10.95 -19.04 -16.12
C ALA A 64 9.47 -18.88 -15.69
N VAL A 65 9.10 -17.65 -15.34
CA VAL A 65 7.70 -17.26 -15.14
C VAL A 65 7.23 -16.39 -16.30
N PRO A 66 5.95 -16.47 -16.72
CA PRO A 66 5.41 -15.57 -17.73
C PRO A 66 5.50 -14.10 -17.32
N VAL A 67 5.55 -13.21 -18.32
CA VAL A 67 5.55 -11.76 -18.07
C VAL A 67 4.28 -11.34 -17.31
N GLY A 68 4.44 -10.65 -16.19
CA GLY A 68 3.33 -10.18 -15.35
C GLY A 68 2.87 -11.18 -14.27
N GLU A 69 3.49 -12.35 -14.15
CA GLU A 69 3.28 -13.27 -13.03
C GLU A 69 3.92 -12.70 -11.75
N THR A 70 3.15 -12.66 -10.66
CA THR A 70 3.57 -12.07 -9.38
C THR A 70 3.50 -13.04 -8.21
N GLU A 71 2.76 -14.15 -8.36
CA GLU A 71 2.53 -15.11 -7.27
C GLU A 71 3.48 -16.32 -7.34
N THR A 72 4.22 -16.48 -8.43
CA THR A 72 5.24 -17.52 -8.59
C THR A 72 6.60 -16.87 -8.83
N ALA A 73 7.62 -17.33 -8.11
CA ALA A 73 9.01 -16.95 -8.31
C ALA A 73 9.85 -18.17 -8.68
N VAL A 74 10.83 -17.99 -9.56
CA VAL A 74 11.74 -19.04 -10.01
C VAL A 74 13.18 -18.54 -9.84
N ALA A 75 14.00 -19.35 -9.18
CA ALA A 75 15.43 -19.08 -9.00
C ALA A 75 16.26 -20.33 -9.37
N PRO A 76 17.46 -20.17 -9.96
CA PRO A 76 18.35 -21.30 -10.18
C PRO A 76 18.78 -21.92 -8.84
N SER A 77 18.80 -23.25 -8.79
CA SER A 77 19.32 -24.04 -7.66
C SER A 77 20.85 -24.23 -7.78
N PRO A 78 21.58 -24.58 -6.71
CA PRO A 78 23.00 -24.95 -6.81
C PRO A 78 23.27 -26.18 -7.70
N GLU A 79 22.27 -27.04 -7.88
CA GLU A 79 22.33 -28.17 -8.80
C GLU A 79 22.07 -27.72 -10.23
N ALA A 80 22.91 -28.18 -11.16
CA ALA A 80 22.78 -27.87 -12.58
C ALA A 80 21.40 -28.32 -13.12
N ASP A 81 20.80 -27.48 -13.97
CA ASP A 81 19.51 -27.72 -14.62
C ASP A 81 18.32 -27.91 -13.66
N THR A 82 18.47 -27.47 -12.41
CA THR A 82 17.43 -27.49 -11.37
C THR A 82 17.04 -26.08 -10.97
N TYR A 83 15.74 -25.83 -10.87
CA TYR A 83 15.15 -24.53 -10.53
C TYR A 83 14.30 -24.65 -9.27
N ARG A 84 14.52 -23.75 -8.32
CA ARG A 84 13.69 -23.58 -7.15
C ARG A 84 12.48 -22.72 -7.52
N VAL A 85 11.29 -23.29 -7.34
CA VAL A 85 10.02 -22.61 -7.56
C VAL A 85 9.41 -22.30 -6.19
N THR A 86 9.09 -21.03 -5.98
CA THR A 86 8.40 -20.54 -4.78
C THR A 86 7.04 -20.00 -5.18
N VAL A 87 5.98 -20.54 -4.59
CA VAL A 87 4.59 -20.12 -4.83
C VAL A 87 4.07 -19.39 -3.61
N ALA A 88 3.52 -18.20 -3.80
CA ALA A 88 2.94 -17.36 -2.75
C ALA A 88 1.83 -18.09 -1.99
N ASP A 89 1.55 -17.64 -0.76
CA ASP A 89 0.48 -18.16 0.10
C ASP A 89 -0.93 -17.92 -0.48
N THR A 90 -1.10 -16.93 -1.35
CA THR A 90 -2.36 -16.61 -2.04
C THR A 90 -2.64 -17.50 -3.26
N ALA A 91 -1.61 -18.07 -3.89
CA ALA A 91 -1.74 -18.85 -5.11
C ALA A 91 -2.00 -20.34 -4.85
N SER A 92 -2.86 -20.95 -5.69
CA SER A 92 -3.13 -22.40 -5.69
C SER A 92 -2.52 -23.14 -6.88
N GLU A 93 -1.84 -22.43 -7.78
CA GLU A 93 -1.17 -22.97 -8.96
C GLU A 93 0.16 -22.25 -9.15
N ALA A 94 1.18 -22.98 -9.61
CA ALA A 94 2.42 -22.40 -10.12
C ALA A 94 2.32 -22.27 -11.65
N THR A 95 2.41 -21.05 -12.16
CA THR A 95 2.45 -20.79 -13.61
C THR A 95 3.89 -20.66 -14.07
N LEU A 96 4.34 -21.60 -14.88
CA LEU A 96 5.73 -21.70 -15.35
C LEU A 96 5.80 -21.66 -16.88
N GLU A 97 6.92 -21.14 -17.40
CA GLU A 97 7.30 -21.19 -18.80
C GLU A 97 8.59 -22.01 -18.93
N LEU A 98 8.53 -23.10 -19.67
CA LEU A 98 9.70 -23.91 -20.03
C LEU A 98 10.31 -23.36 -21.32
N LEU A 99 11.62 -23.14 -21.32
CA LEU A 99 12.37 -22.54 -22.41
C LEU A 99 13.45 -23.49 -22.91
N ALA A 100 13.54 -23.68 -24.22
CA ALA A 100 14.62 -24.42 -24.85
C ALA A 100 15.18 -23.61 -26.02
N ALA A 101 16.48 -23.29 -25.97
CA ALA A 101 17.15 -22.56 -27.04
C ALA A 101 17.27 -23.43 -28.31
N ARG A 102 17.08 -22.81 -29.47
CA ARG A 102 17.38 -23.41 -30.77
C ARG A 102 18.45 -22.59 -31.47
N PRO A 103 19.51 -23.22 -32.03
CA PRO A 103 20.55 -22.48 -32.74
C PRO A 103 19.97 -21.72 -33.94
N GLY A 104 20.01 -20.38 -33.90
CA GLY A 104 19.59 -19.52 -35.02
C GLY A 104 18.08 -19.30 -35.18
N ASP A 105 17.26 -19.78 -34.25
CA ASP A 105 15.79 -19.71 -34.29
C ASP A 105 15.22 -19.15 -32.98
N GLU A 106 13.93 -18.79 -32.98
CA GLU A 106 13.22 -18.45 -31.76
C GLU A 106 13.20 -19.64 -30.77
N PRO A 107 13.37 -19.37 -29.46
CA PRO A 107 13.34 -20.42 -28.45
C PRO A 107 11.96 -21.08 -28.37
N VAL A 108 11.92 -22.38 -28.13
CA VAL A 108 10.66 -23.09 -27.87
C VAL A 108 10.18 -22.70 -26.48
N ARG A 109 8.93 -22.22 -26.40
CA ARG A 109 8.26 -21.86 -25.16
C ARG A 109 7.09 -22.79 -24.89
N LEU A 110 6.98 -23.31 -23.68
CA LEU A 110 5.87 -24.17 -23.27
C LEU A 110 5.34 -23.76 -21.90
N ALA A 111 4.06 -23.40 -21.84
CA ALA A 111 3.39 -23.11 -20.58
C ALA A 111 3.10 -24.41 -19.81
N LEU A 112 3.58 -24.46 -18.57
CA LEU A 112 3.35 -25.52 -17.59
C LEU A 112 2.60 -24.93 -16.41
N ARG A 113 1.51 -25.59 -15.99
CA ARG A 113 0.78 -25.26 -14.76
C ARG A 113 0.86 -26.43 -13.80
N LEU A 114 1.33 -26.18 -12.59
CA LEU A 114 1.41 -27.18 -11.53
C LEU A 114 0.44 -26.80 -10.42
N ALA A 115 -0.47 -27.69 -10.04
CA ALA A 115 -1.37 -27.45 -8.93
C ALA A 115 -0.58 -27.49 -7.60
N VAL A 116 -0.87 -26.54 -6.71
CA VAL A 116 -0.40 -26.54 -5.33
C VAL A 116 -1.60 -26.91 -4.44
N PRO A 117 -1.74 -28.19 -4.06
CA PRO A 117 -2.94 -28.70 -3.39
C PRO A 117 -3.05 -28.23 -1.93
N ARG A 118 -3.52 -26.99 -1.75
CA ARG A 118 -3.72 -26.38 -0.43
C ARG A 118 -5.02 -26.81 0.20
N LEU A 119 -5.00 -27.15 1.49
CA LEU A 119 -6.21 -27.31 2.29
C LEU A 119 -6.88 -25.95 2.48
N ARG A 120 -8.14 -25.86 2.03
CA ARG A 120 -9.02 -24.73 2.30
C ARG A 120 -10.40 -25.22 2.69
N TRP A 121 -11.14 -24.40 3.41
CA TRP A 121 -12.50 -24.72 3.83
C TRP A 121 -13.44 -23.54 3.65
N LEU A 122 -14.73 -23.86 3.62
CA LEU A 122 -15.80 -22.90 3.47
C LEU A 122 -16.93 -23.30 4.40
N LEU A 123 -17.35 -22.37 5.26
CA LEU A 123 -18.50 -22.56 6.14
C LEU A 123 -19.76 -22.01 5.46
N ARG A 124 -20.81 -22.84 5.39
CA ARG A 124 -22.15 -22.44 4.95
C ARG A 124 -23.11 -22.46 6.15
N LEU A 125 -23.56 -21.26 6.48
CA LEU A 125 -24.70 -20.97 7.37
C LEU A 125 -25.78 -20.27 6.54
N ASP A 126 -27.01 -20.21 7.04
CA ASP A 126 -28.18 -19.71 6.29
C ASP A 126 -27.97 -18.31 5.67
N ASP A 127 -27.27 -17.41 6.37
CA ASP A 127 -27.06 -16.00 5.98
C ASP A 127 -25.57 -15.62 5.80
N SER A 128 -24.66 -16.56 5.54
CA SER A 128 -23.22 -16.25 5.43
C SER A 128 -22.73 -16.20 3.99
N PRO A 129 -21.99 -15.15 3.56
CA PRO A 129 -21.29 -15.18 2.28
C PRO A 129 -20.27 -16.32 2.29
N ALA A 130 -20.44 -17.24 1.33
CA ALA A 130 -19.61 -18.42 1.18
C ALA A 130 -18.21 -18.03 0.66
N GLN A 131 -17.23 -17.92 1.55
CA GLN A 131 -15.84 -17.60 1.21
C GLN A 131 -14.90 -18.76 1.58
N TRP A 132 -13.97 -19.08 0.69
CA TRP A 132 -12.89 -20.04 0.96
C TRP A 132 -11.85 -19.41 1.89
N ARG A 133 -11.44 -20.15 2.92
CA ARG A 133 -10.46 -19.74 3.91
C ARG A 133 -9.39 -20.80 4.09
N THR A 134 -8.23 -20.34 4.52
CA THR A 134 -7.10 -21.16 4.99
C THR A 134 -6.73 -20.81 6.44
N THR A 135 -7.48 -19.90 7.07
CA THR A 135 -7.33 -19.47 8.46
C THR A 135 -8.60 -19.79 9.24
N PRO A 136 -8.49 -20.08 10.54
CA PRO A 136 -9.66 -20.34 11.38
C PRO A 136 -10.61 -19.15 11.39
N GLU A 137 -11.92 -19.42 11.37
CA GLU A 137 -12.96 -18.40 11.47
C GLU A 137 -13.52 -18.32 12.89
N ASP A 138 -13.60 -17.11 13.44
CA ASP A 138 -14.31 -16.83 14.69
C ASP A 138 -15.82 -16.75 14.42
N LEU A 139 -16.59 -17.62 15.08
CA LEU A 139 -18.03 -17.70 14.92
C LEU A 139 -18.73 -17.63 16.29
N PRO A 140 -19.72 -16.74 16.49
CA PRO A 140 -20.54 -16.78 17.70
C PRO A 140 -21.26 -18.12 17.83
N ALA A 141 -21.13 -18.78 18.98
CA ALA A 141 -21.76 -20.07 19.25
C ALA A 141 -23.30 -19.99 19.12
N ALA A 142 -23.90 -18.85 19.46
CA ALA A 142 -25.33 -18.59 19.27
C ALA A 142 -25.73 -18.59 17.78
N ARG A 143 -24.89 -18.03 16.90
CA ARG A 143 -25.14 -18.02 15.45
C ARG A 143 -25.07 -19.43 14.87
N PHE A 144 -24.09 -20.23 15.30
CA PHE A 144 -24.03 -21.65 14.95
C PHE A 144 -25.28 -22.40 15.43
N ALA A 145 -25.74 -22.11 16.64
CA ALA A 145 -26.90 -22.77 17.22
C ALA A 145 -28.20 -22.43 16.47
N GLN A 146 -28.39 -21.17 16.08
CA GLN A 146 -29.59 -20.69 15.39
C GLN A 146 -29.70 -21.15 13.92
N SER A 147 -28.57 -21.44 13.27
CA SER A 147 -28.57 -21.79 11.85
C SER A 147 -29.08 -23.20 11.59
N GLN A 148 -29.97 -23.38 10.61
CA GLN A 148 -30.46 -24.68 10.16
C GLN A 148 -29.45 -25.35 9.22
N GLN A 149 -28.76 -24.58 8.38
CA GLN A 149 -27.63 -25.07 7.58
C GLN A 149 -26.32 -24.96 8.35
N ARG A 150 -25.70 -26.10 8.69
CA ARG A 150 -24.40 -26.14 9.37
C ARG A 150 -23.44 -27.01 8.57
N THR A 151 -23.04 -26.56 7.39
CA THR A 151 -22.19 -27.36 6.49
C THR A 151 -20.82 -26.73 6.34
N LEU A 152 -19.78 -27.51 6.60
CA LEU A 152 -18.39 -27.16 6.31
C LEU A 152 -17.94 -27.91 5.06
N ILE A 153 -17.40 -27.22 4.07
CA ILE A 153 -16.89 -27.85 2.86
C ILE A 153 -15.36 -27.79 2.91
N LEU A 154 -14.69 -28.94 2.94
CA LEU A 154 -13.24 -29.03 2.79
C LEU A 154 -12.87 -29.21 1.31
N ASP A 155 -11.76 -28.61 0.89
CA ASP A 155 -11.16 -28.79 -0.44
C ASP A 155 -9.65 -28.89 -0.29
N TRP A 156 -9.08 -29.98 -0.81
CA TRP A 156 -7.64 -30.26 -0.81
C TRP A 156 -6.95 -29.82 -2.11
N GLY A 157 -7.58 -28.94 -2.88
CA GLY A 157 -6.93 -28.19 -3.96
C GLY A 157 -6.40 -29.07 -5.10
N GLY A 158 -7.04 -30.20 -5.38
CA GLY A 158 -6.57 -31.08 -6.45
C GLY A 158 -5.82 -32.34 -6.02
N ALA A 159 -5.60 -32.55 -4.71
CA ALA A 159 -4.80 -33.66 -4.19
C ALA A 159 -5.22 -35.02 -4.79
N ALA A 160 -4.23 -35.77 -5.30
CA ALA A 160 -4.45 -37.07 -5.93
C ALA A 160 -4.83 -38.16 -4.91
N THR A 161 -4.34 -38.04 -3.69
CA THR A 161 -4.67 -38.90 -2.55
C THR A 161 -5.00 -38.03 -1.35
N LEU A 162 -6.08 -38.36 -0.66
CA LEU A 162 -6.54 -37.63 0.51
C LEU A 162 -6.05 -38.33 1.78
N PRO A 163 -5.54 -37.59 2.78
CA PRO A 163 -5.21 -38.18 4.06
C PRO A 163 -6.48 -38.65 4.77
N TYR A 164 -6.35 -39.65 5.64
CA TYR A 164 -7.40 -39.94 6.62
C TYR A 164 -7.61 -38.69 7.50
N CYS A 165 -8.87 -38.33 7.70
CA CYS A 165 -9.28 -37.10 8.34
C CYS A 165 -10.33 -37.39 9.41
N THR A 166 -10.25 -36.66 10.53
CA THR A 166 -11.23 -36.68 11.61
C THR A 166 -11.62 -35.27 11.98
N LEU A 167 -12.90 -34.96 12.12
CA LEU A 167 -13.35 -33.72 12.73
C LEU A 167 -13.38 -33.88 14.25
N ARG A 168 -12.77 -32.94 14.96
CA ARG A 168 -12.71 -32.93 16.42
C ARG A 168 -13.28 -31.62 16.96
N LEU A 169 -14.14 -31.73 17.95
CA LEU A 169 -14.55 -30.62 18.80
C LEU A 169 -13.71 -30.64 20.07
N LEU A 170 -12.99 -29.55 20.34
CA LEU A 170 -12.02 -29.46 21.41
C LEU A 170 -12.40 -28.36 22.41
N ASP A 171 -12.20 -28.62 23.69
CA ASP A 171 -11.99 -27.57 24.71
C ASP A 171 -10.50 -27.21 24.70
N ALA A 172 -10.15 -26.16 23.95
CA ALA A 172 -8.78 -25.66 23.83
C ALA A 172 -8.44 -24.59 24.89
N THR A 173 -9.23 -24.49 25.94
CA THR A 173 -9.05 -23.47 26.98
C THR A 173 -8.14 -23.92 28.11
N GLN A 174 -7.87 -25.22 28.20
CA GLN A 174 -6.94 -25.83 29.16
C GLN A 174 -5.53 -25.97 28.54
N GLN A 175 -4.50 -26.14 29.39
CA GLN A 175 -3.12 -26.38 28.93
C GLN A 175 -2.98 -27.60 28.01
N THR A 176 -3.89 -28.57 28.13
CA THR A 176 -4.04 -29.68 27.18
C THR A 176 -5.43 -29.61 26.57
N ALA A 177 -5.51 -29.58 25.24
CA ALA A 177 -6.79 -29.56 24.56
C ALA A 177 -7.54 -30.87 24.81
N THR A 178 -8.73 -30.78 25.39
CA THR A 178 -9.57 -31.96 25.65
C THR A 178 -10.48 -32.22 24.46
N VAL A 179 -10.48 -33.44 23.93
CA VAL A 179 -11.39 -33.85 22.84
C VAL A 179 -12.77 -34.11 23.44
N LEU A 180 -13.77 -33.35 22.99
CA LEU A 180 -15.16 -33.43 23.46
C LEU A 180 -16.02 -34.35 22.58
N GLN A 181 -15.76 -34.34 21.27
CA GLN A 181 -16.39 -35.20 20.28
C GLN A 181 -15.44 -35.35 19.09
N GLU A 182 -15.44 -36.54 18.47
CA GLU A 182 -14.66 -36.87 17.29
C GLU A 182 -15.53 -37.63 16.30
N GLU A 183 -15.42 -37.26 15.02
CA GLU A 183 -16.13 -37.91 13.91
C GLU A 183 -15.19 -38.17 12.74
N ASP A 184 -15.26 -39.37 12.19
CA ASP A 184 -14.52 -39.73 10.99
C ASP A 184 -15.05 -38.98 9.77
N VAL A 185 -14.13 -38.40 8.99
CA VAL A 185 -14.46 -37.80 7.71
C VAL A 185 -14.43 -38.90 6.65
N ALA A 186 -15.62 -39.28 6.17
CA ALA A 186 -15.73 -40.27 5.10
C ALA A 186 -14.96 -39.84 3.85
N ALA A 187 -14.24 -40.78 3.24
CA ALA A 187 -13.57 -40.55 1.97
C ALA A 187 -14.58 -40.21 0.86
N PRO A 188 -14.26 -39.30 -0.09
CA PRO A 188 -15.20 -38.89 -1.11
C PRO A 188 -15.56 -40.06 -2.03
N GLN A 189 -16.85 -40.20 -2.31
CA GLN A 189 -17.34 -41.12 -3.35
C GLN A 189 -17.14 -40.46 -4.73
N ALA A 190 -16.04 -40.78 -5.41
CA ALA A 190 -15.70 -40.46 -6.81
C ALA A 190 -15.68 -38.97 -7.24
N LYS A 191 -14.62 -38.58 -7.99
CA LYS A 191 -14.37 -37.32 -8.75
C LYS A 191 -14.59 -35.95 -8.07
N SER A 192 -15.28 -35.85 -6.94
CA SER A 192 -15.42 -34.61 -6.18
C SER A 192 -14.25 -34.44 -5.22
N GLN A 193 -13.46 -33.40 -5.40
CA GLN A 193 -12.37 -33.00 -4.49
C GLN A 193 -12.87 -32.16 -3.31
N ARG A 194 -14.18 -31.87 -3.28
CA ARG A 194 -14.85 -31.13 -2.21
C ARG A 194 -15.63 -32.09 -1.33
N LEU A 195 -15.40 -31.98 -0.02
CA LEU A 195 -15.99 -32.80 1.03
C LEU A 195 -16.94 -31.97 1.88
N PRO A 196 -18.26 -32.07 1.66
CA PRO A 196 -19.24 -31.46 2.54
C PRO A 196 -19.38 -32.27 3.84
N LEU A 197 -19.21 -31.60 4.97
CA LEU A 197 -19.28 -32.14 6.32
C LEU A 197 -20.43 -31.47 7.05
N ASN A 198 -21.35 -32.29 7.57
CA ASN A 198 -22.47 -31.80 8.35
C ASN A 198 -22.01 -31.59 9.80
N LEU A 199 -22.01 -30.33 10.25
CA LEU A 199 -21.64 -29.97 11.62
C LEU A 199 -22.80 -30.10 12.60
N GLY A 200 -24.00 -30.48 12.15
CA GLY A 200 -25.18 -30.65 12.98
C GLY A 200 -25.01 -31.71 14.08
N SER A 201 -24.18 -32.72 13.86
CA SER A 201 -23.87 -33.76 14.85
C SER A 201 -23.13 -33.23 16.10
N PHE A 202 -22.43 -32.11 15.98
CA PHE A 202 -21.74 -31.46 17.09
C PHE A 202 -22.65 -30.55 17.92
N PHE A 203 -23.87 -30.26 17.45
CA PHE A 203 -24.77 -29.29 18.09
C PHE A 203 -25.10 -29.65 19.54
N ASP A 204 -25.49 -30.89 19.81
CA ASP A 204 -25.87 -31.33 21.16
C ASP A 204 -24.68 -31.25 22.13
N THR A 205 -23.48 -31.61 21.68
CA THR A 205 -22.25 -31.51 22.49
C THR A 205 -21.91 -30.06 22.77
N ILE A 206 -21.98 -29.18 21.76
CA ILE A 206 -21.79 -27.74 21.95
C ILE A 206 -22.77 -27.19 22.99
N GLN A 207 -24.05 -27.60 22.94
CA GLN A 207 -25.07 -27.16 23.90
C GLN A 207 -24.82 -27.66 25.32
N ARG A 208 -24.41 -28.93 25.50
CA ARG A 208 -24.09 -29.52 26.81
C ARG A 208 -22.88 -28.87 27.46
N GLN A 209 -21.90 -28.43 26.67
CA GLN A 209 -20.70 -27.73 27.12
C GLN A 209 -20.98 -26.22 27.28
N ALA A 210 -21.91 -25.89 28.16
CA ALA A 210 -22.40 -24.52 28.34
C ALA A 210 -21.39 -23.59 29.01
N ASP A 211 -20.49 -24.13 29.83
CA ASP A 211 -19.46 -23.42 30.60
C ASP A 211 -18.15 -23.21 29.81
N VAL A 212 -17.99 -23.91 28.67
CA VAL A 212 -16.81 -23.79 27.80
C VAL A 212 -16.94 -22.54 26.95
N PRO A 213 -16.07 -21.52 27.14
CA PRO A 213 -16.23 -20.23 26.49
C PRO A 213 -15.89 -20.24 25.01
N ILE A 214 -14.90 -21.04 24.61
CA ILE A 214 -14.42 -21.14 23.24
C ILE A 214 -14.24 -22.62 22.92
N LEU A 215 -15.05 -23.12 21.98
CA LEU A 215 -14.93 -24.47 21.45
C LEU A 215 -14.19 -24.40 20.11
N THR A 216 -13.19 -25.26 19.92
CA THR A 216 -12.43 -25.31 18.67
C THR A 216 -12.89 -26.50 17.85
N LEU A 217 -13.44 -26.25 16.65
CA LEU A 217 -13.62 -27.31 15.66
C LEU A 217 -12.34 -27.42 14.84
N ALA A 218 -11.72 -28.59 14.84
CA ALA A 218 -10.45 -28.83 14.18
C ALA A 218 -10.47 -30.08 13.30
N LEU A 219 -9.63 -30.09 12.27
CA LEU A 219 -9.34 -31.24 11.44
C LEU A 219 -8.11 -31.96 11.96
N GLY A 220 -8.29 -33.18 12.44
CA GLY A 220 -7.19 -34.15 12.56
C GLY A 220 -6.88 -34.74 11.19
N TYR A 221 -5.61 -34.81 10.80
CA TYR A 221 -5.19 -35.44 9.54
C TYR A 221 -3.89 -36.22 9.66
N GLY A 222 -3.76 -37.25 8.82
CA GLY A 222 -2.57 -38.10 8.77
C GLY A 222 -2.45 -39.09 9.94
N SER A 223 -1.41 -39.92 9.92
CA SER A 223 -1.14 -40.93 10.96
C SER A 223 -0.77 -40.32 12.31
N ASP A 224 -0.15 -39.14 12.28
CA ASP A 224 0.36 -38.44 13.48
C ASP A 224 -0.71 -37.55 14.12
N ALA A 225 -1.95 -37.62 13.62
CA ALA A 225 -3.11 -36.88 14.10
C ALA A 225 -2.85 -35.37 14.24
N GLN A 226 -2.15 -34.78 13.27
CA GLN A 226 -1.88 -33.34 13.23
C GLN A 226 -3.21 -32.58 13.20
N ILE A 227 -3.27 -31.45 13.91
CA ILE A 227 -4.52 -30.72 14.15
C ILE A 227 -4.49 -29.38 13.41
N VAL A 228 -5.48 -29.13 12.55
CA VAL A 228 -5.72 -27.83 11.93
C VAL A 228 -6.99 -27.22 12.52
N PRO A 229 -6.93 -26.12 13.27
CA PRO A 229 -8.14 -25.42 13.70
C PRO A 229 -8.88 -24.87 12.48
N LEU A 230 -10.19 -25.13 12.41
CA LEU A 230 -11.04 -24.69 11.30
C LEU A 230 -11.96 -23.55 11.74
N LEU A 231 -12.57 -23.67 12.92
CA LEU A 231 -13.52 -22.72 13.48
C LEU A 231 -13.29 -22.56 14.99
N TYR A 232 -13.45 -21.33 15.49
CA TYR A 232 -13.55 -21.02 16.91
C TYR A 232 -14.98 -20.60 17.23
N LEU A 233 -15.71 -21.44 17.95
CA LEU A 233 -17.06 -21.15 18.42
C LEU A 233 -16.98 -20.39 19.74
N LYS A 234 -17.20 -19.07 19.70
CA LYS A 234 -17.06 -18.18 20.86
C LYS A 234 -18.42 -17.92 21.50
N ARG A 235 -18.54 -18.15 22.80
CA ARG A 235 -19.68 -17.73 23.61
C ARG A 235 -19.45 -16.31 24.11
N SER A 236 -20.45 -15.44 23.94
CA SER A 236 -20.43 -14.12 24.56
C SER A 236 -20.66 -14.25 26.05
N LEU A 237 -19.84 -13.57 26.84
CA LEU A 237 -20.07 -13.41 28.27
C LEU A 237 -21.07 -12.26 28.45
N GLN A 238 -22.27 -12.57 28.92
CA GLN A 238 -23.25 -11.55 29.30
C GLN A 238 -22.91 -11.05 30.70
N ILE A 239 -22.68 -9.75 30.82
CA ILE A 239 -22.49 -9.05 32.08
C ILE A 239 -23.58 -8.00 32.19
N ASP A 240 -24.36 -8.07 33.26
CA ASP A 240 -25.48 -7.15 33.48
C ASP A 240 -25.02 -5.91 34.27
N ALA A 241 -24.07 -6.08 35.20
CA ALA A 241 -23.51 -4.99 35.99
C ALA A 241 -22.06 -5.26 36.43
N VAL A 242 -21.34 -4.18 36.74
CA VAL A 242 -19.99 -4.20 37.33
C VAL A 242 -19.88 -3.13 38.41
N VAL A 243 -19.19 -3.46 39.50
CA VAL A 243 -18.90 -2.53 40.60
C VAL A 243 -17.42 -2.67 40.98
N LEU A 244 -16.77 -1.54 41.23
CA LEU A 244 -15.41 -1.50 41.79
C LEU A 244 -15.51 -0.96 43.20
N GLU A 245 -15.13 -1.77 44.18
CA GLU A 245 -15.11 -1.38 45.59
C GLU A 245 -13.66 -1.14 46.03
N TRP A 246 -13.44 -0.10 46.85
CA TRP A 246 -12.17 0.15 47.52
C TRP A 246 -12.31 -0.09 49.01
N ASP A 247 -11.47 -0.95 49.57
CA ASP A 247 -11.42 -1.12 51.01
C ASP A 247 -10.62 0.00 51.70
N LYS A 248 -10.62 -0.02 53.04
CA LYS A 248 -9.94 0.99 53.86
C LYS A 248 -8.42 1.02 53.68
N GLN A 249 -7.83 -0.01 53.06
CA GLN A 249 -6.39 -0.09 52.77
C GLN A 249 -6.09 0.37 51.34
N GLY A 250 -7.10 0.81 50.58
CA GLY A 250 -6.97 1.23 49.19
C GLY A 250 -6.90 0.07 48.20
N GLN A 251 -7.17 -1.16 48.63
CA GLN A 251 -7.21 -2.31 47.75
C GLN A 251 -8.54 -2.33 46.98
N THR A 252 -8.45 -2.61 45.68
CA THR A 252 -9.61 -2.62 44.78
C THR A 252 -10.16 -4.04 44.57
N TRP A 253 -11.48 -4.16 44.62
CA TRP A 253 -12.25 -5.36 44.38
C TRP A 253 -13.19 -5.15 43.20
N LEU A 254 -13.19 -6.09 42.25
CA LEU A 254 -14.11 -6.10 41.13
C LEU A 254 -15.24 -7.08 41.40
N HIS A 255 -16.46 -6.58 41.37
CA HIS A 255 -17.71 -7.34 41.40
C HIS A 255 -18.35 -7.30 40.03
N TRP A 256 -18.92 -8.42 39.59
CA TRP A 256 -19.71 -8.46 38.36
C TRP A 256 -20.97 -9.29 38.59
N ASP A 257 -22.03 -8.92 37.86
CA ASP A 257 -23.26 -9.68 37.77
C ASP A 257 -23.38 -10.34 36.39
N ALA A 258 -23.55 -11.65 36.37
CA ALA A 258 -23.68 -12.44 35.16
C ALA A 258 -24.68 -13.59 35.36
N PRO A 259 -25.62 -13.81 34.42
CA PRO A 259 -26.65 -14.84 34.56
C PRO A 259 -26.07 -16.27 34.48
N HIS A 260 -24.93 -16.42 33.78
CA HIS A 260 -24.33 -17.72 33.50
C HIS A 260 -22.82 -17.71 33.76
N ARG A 261 -22.32 -18.83 34.31
CA ARG A 261 -20.89 -19.02 34.56
C ARG A 261 -20.20 -19.45 33.26
N LEU A 262 -19.15 -18.72 32.89
CA LEU A 262 -18.18 -19.12 31.85
C LEU A 262 -16.78 -19.14 32.44
N ARG A 263 -15.95 -20.05 31.93
CA ARG A 263 -14.52 -20.17 32.28
C ARG A 263 -13.64 -19.23 31.43
N ASN A 264 -12.36 -19.13 31.77
CA ASN A 264 -11.31 -18.35 31.10
C ASN A 264 -11.70 -16.90 30.81
N ARG A 265 -12.19 -16.24 31.86
CA ARG A 265 -12.64 -14.85 31.85
C ARG A 265 -11.45 -13.90 32.01
N ARG A 266 -11.55 -12.74 31.39
CA ARG A 266 -10.63 -11.61 31.56
C ARG A 266 -11.41 -10.36 31.85
N ALA A 267 -10.88 -9.51 32.72
CA ALA A 267 -11.40 -8.19 33.00
C ALA A 267 -10.47 -7.14 32.40
N ARG A 268 -11.00 -6.30 31.52
CA ARG A 268 -10.30 -5.13 30.98
C ARG A 268 -10.87 -3.88 31.63
N ILE A 269 -10.01 -2.99 32.09
CA ILE A 269 -10.38 -1.83 32.90
C ILE A 269 -9.72 -0.58 32.31
N TRP A 270 -10.53 0.46 32.07
CA TRP A 270 -10.11 1.78 31.60
C TRP A 270 -10.58 2.84 32.58
N SER A 271 -9.71 3.78 32.95
CA SER A 271 -10.13 4.93 33.76
C SER A 271 -10.97 5.89 32.91
N ALA A 272 -12.14 6.27 33.41
CA ALA A 272 -12.97 7.29 32.78
C ALA A 272 -12.48 8.72 33.11
N TRP A 273 -11.73 8.89 34.20
CA TRP A 273 -11.17 10.18 34.61
C TRP A 273 -9.73 10.39 34.11
N ARG A 274 -8.97 9.29 33.89
CA ARG A 274 -7.57 9.33 33.48
C ARG A 274 -7.32 8.53 32.21
N PRO A 275 -7.82 8.99 31.04
CA PRO A 275 -7.70 8.27 29.78
C PRO A 275 -6.25 8.11 29.27
N TRP A 276 -5.27 8.78 29.87
CA TRP A 276 -3.85 8.58 29.57
C TRP A 276 -3.21 7.39 30.30
N GLU A 277 -3.84 6.87 31.35
CA GLU A 277 -3.36 5.66 31.99
C GLU A 277 -3.61 4.46 31.06
N ALA A 278 -2.62 3.56 30.96
CA ALA A 278 -2.76 2.36 30.16
C ALA A 278 -3.92 1.50 30.68
N ALA A 279 -4.73 1.00 29.74
CA ALA A 279 -5.77 0.03 30.05
C ALA A 279 -5.16 -1.22 30.69
N ARG A 280 -5.79 -1.73 31.73
CA ARG A 280 -5.29 -2.89 32.48
C ARG A 280 -6.13 -4.11 32.13
N GLU A 281 -5.49 -5.24 31.87
CA GLU A 281 -6.17 -6.54 31.70
C GLU A 281 -5.74 -7.50 32.80
N TYR A 282 -6.71 -8.17 33.41
CA TYR A 282 -6.50 -9.16 34.47
C TYR A 282 -7.18 -10.49 34.11
N LEU A 283 -6.56 -11.60 34.48
CA LEU A 283 -7.20 -12.92 34.47
C LEU A 283 -8.22 -12.98 35.61
N VAL A 284 -9.44 -13.43 35.30
CA VAL A 284 -10.48 -13.66 36.30
C VAL A 284 -10.48 -15.17 36.62
N PRO A 285 -10.25 -15.56 37.88
CA PRO A 285 -10.28 -16.97 38.28
C PRO A 285 -11.61 -17.64 37.93
N ASP A 286 -11.54 -18.88 37.45
CA ASP A 286 -12.75 -19.65 37.12
C ASP A 286 -13.56 -19.99 38.36
N ASP A 287 -12.88 -20.16 39.50
CA ASP A 287 -13.39 -20.45 40.83
C ASP A 287 -13.57 -19.20 41.70
N ALA A 288 -13.68 -18.01 41.08
CA ALA A 288 -13.95 -16.79 41.81
C ALA A 288 -15.19 -16.93 42.71
N PRO A 289 -15.13 -16.48 43.98
CA PRO A 289 -16.23 -16.59 44.92
C PRO A 289 -17.45 -15.77 44.45
N PRO A 290 -18.67 -16.13 44.86
CA PRO A 290 -19.88 -15.38 44.53
C PRO A 290 -19.78 -13.95 45.07
N SER A 291 -20.31 -12.99 44.31
CA SER A 291 -20.38 -11.60 44.75
C SER A 291 -21.46 -11.44 45.83
N PRO A 292 -21.21 -10.73 46.94
CA PRO A 292 -22.24 -10.45 47.94
C PRO A 292 -23.30 -9.44 47.47
N VAL A 293 -23.07 -8.78 46.33
CA VAL A 293 -23.91 -7.71 45.79
C VAL A 293 -24.56 -8.06 44.45
N ALA A 294 -24.52 -9.33 44.04
CA ALA A 294 -25.11 -9.81 42.79
C ALA A 294 -25.64 -11.25 42.92
N ASP A 295 -26.78 -11.53 42.28
CA ASP A 295 -27.53 -12.78 42.46
C ASP A 295 -27.35 -13.78 41.31
N GLY A 296 -26.75 -13.36 40.18
CA GLY A 296 -26.54 -14.22 39.02
C GLY A 296 -25.62 -15.44 39.30
N ALA A 297 -25.92 -16.57 38.66
CA ALA A 297 -25.15 -17.81 38.84
C ALA A 297 -23.71 -17.73 38.29
N GLY A 298 -23.44 -16.77 37.39
CA GLY A 298 -22.10 -16.46 36.87
C GLY A 298 -21.40 -15.32 37.60
N SER A 299 -22.09 -14.68 38.55
CA SER A 299 -21.64 -13.50 39.28
C SER A 299 -20.52 -13.86 40.25
N GLY A 300 -19.63 -12.90 40.49
CA GLY A 300 -18.48 -13.15 41.33
C GLY A 300 -17.73 -11.90 41.74
N VAL A 301 -16.74 -12.11 42.60
CA VAL A 301 -15.86 -11.07 43.10
C VAL A 301 -14.40 -11.48 42.97
N MET A 302 -13.55 -10.53 42.63
CA MET A 302 -12.11 -10.72 42.52
C MET A 302 -11.35 -9.53 43.09
N ARG A 303 -10.32 -9.82 43.88
CA ARG A 303 -9.32 -8.82 44.28
C ARG A 303 -8.40 -8.50 43.10
N LEU A 304 -8.30 -7.23 42.72
CA LEU A 304 -7.38 -6.84 41.66
C LEU A 304 -5.92 -6.99 42.12
N PRO A 305 -5.02 -7.57 41.30
CA PRO A 305 -3.60 -7.72 41.67
C PRO A 305 -2.88 -6.40 41.95
N GLN A 306 -3.31 -5.32 41.30
CA GLN A 306 -2.80 -3.97 41.51
C GLN A 306 -3.98 -3.06 41.87
N PRO A 307 -3.88 -2.27 42.96
CA PRO A 307 -4.93 -1.33 43.31
C PRO A 307 -5.08 -0.26 42.22
N LEU A 308 -6.32 0.19 42.05
CA LEU A 308 -6.68 1.30 41.18
C LEU A 308 -6.87 2.56 42.04
N PRO A 309 -6.52 3.75 41.55
CA PRO A 309 -6.95 5.00 42.16
C PRO A 309 -8.47 5.04 42.30
N VAL A 310 -9.00 5.72 43.32
CA VAL A 310 -10.45 5.93 43.44
C VAL A 310 -10.93 6.75 42.25
N GLY A 311 -12.01 6.30 41.60
CA GLY A 311 -12.60 7.04 40.49
C GLY A 311 -13.59 6.24 39.68
N TRP A 312 -13.98 6.77 38.52
CA TRP A 312 -14.91 6.09 37.63
C TRP A 312 -14.15 5.29 36.57
N TYR A 313 -14.63 4.09 36.27
CA TYR A 313 -13.97 3.17 35.36
C TYR A 313 -14.95 2.53 34.40
N ARG A 314 -14.51 2.32 33.16
CA ARG A 314 -15.15 1.39 32.23
C ARG A 314 -14.54 0.01 32.43
N VAL A 315 -15.38 -1.02 32.51
CA VAL A 315 -14.98 -2.41 32.69
C VAL A 315 -15.67 -3.26 31.64
N ALA A 316 -14.91 -4.08 30.94
CA ALA A 316 -15.43 -5.10 30.04
C ALA A 316 -14.88 -6.45 30.47
N LEU A 317 -15.76 -7.43 30.66
CA LEU A 317 -15.35 -8.82 30.83
C LEU A 317 -15.50 -9.54 29.50
N ARG A 318 -14.52 -10.39 29.19
CA ARG A 318 -14.52 -11.21 27.97
C ARG A 318 -14.02 -12.61 28.27
N THR A 319 -14.24 -13.52 27.35
CA THR A 319 -13.57 -14.82 27.33
C THR A 319 -12.37 -14.79 26.39
N ALA A 320 -11.36 -15.58 26.70
CA ALA A 320 -10.13 -15.65 25.91
C ALA A 320 -9.53 -17.05 25.95
N HIS A 321 -8.62 -17.36 25.02
CA HIS A 321 -7.82 -18.58 25.13
C HIS A 321 -6.80 -18.46 26.28
N GLY A 322 -6.44 -19.59 26.88
CA GLY A 322 -5.43 -19.63 27.95
C GLY A 322 -4.02 -19.23 27.50
N TRP A 323 -3.71 -19.38 26.20
CA TRP A 323 -2.42 -19.03 25.60
C TRP A 323 -2.33 -17.58 25.11
N GLU A 324 -3.44 -16.84 25.09
CA GLU A 324 -3.44 -15.45 24.59
C GLU A 324 -2.74 -14.52 25.61
N SER A 325 -1.83 -13.66 25.17
CA SER A 325 -1.19 -12.69 26.07
C SER A 325 -2.19 -11.69 26.63
N LEU A 326 -1.92 -11.14 27.82
CA LEU A 326 -2.72 -10.04 28.37
C LEU A 326 -2.49 -8.79 27.55
N SER A 327 -3.56 -8.27 26.95
CA SER A 327 -3.56 -7.04 26.17
C SER A 327 -4.97 -6.45 26.16
N ALA A 328 -5.07 -5.22 26.68
CA ALA A 328 -6.27 -4.41 26.56
C ALA A 328 -6.10 -3.40 25.42
N PRO A 329 -7.11 -3.24 24.53
CA PRO A 329 -7.08 -2.17 23.55
C PRO A 329 -7.07 -0.81 24.26
N PRO A 330 -6.50 0.23 23.64
CA PRO A 330 -6.36 1.54 24.28
C PRO A 330 -7.70 2.23 24.54
N LEU A 331 -8.76 1.86 23.82
CA LEU A 331 -10.11 2.38 24.00
C LEU A 331 -11.03 1.27 24.51
N PRO A 332 -11.97 1.60 25.42
CA PRO A 332 -13.00 0.64 25.82
C PRO A 332 -13.90 0.32 24.62
N PRO A 333 -14.35 -0.95 24.47
CA PRO A 333 -15.38 -1.31 23.52
C PRO A 333 -16.72 -0.66 23.91
N GLU A 334 -17.66 -0.57 22.97
CA GLU A 334 -18.97 0.08 23.18
C GLU A 334 -19.81 -0.57 24.29
N ASP A 335 -19.64 -1.87 24.51
CA ASP A 335 -20.32 -2.67 25.51
C ASP A 335 -19.65 -2.62 26.91
N ALA A 336 -18.58 -1.84 27.08
CA ALA A 336 -17.95 -1.67 28.38
C ALA A 336 -18.86 -0.95 29.38
N LEU A 337 -19.06 -1.57 30.55
CA LEU A 337 -19.94 -1.07 31.60
C LEU A 337 -19.22 -0.04 32.47
N LEU A 338 -19.95 0.95 32.99
CA LEU A 338 -19.39 2.03 33.82
C LEU A 338 -19.62 1.75 35.32
N SER A 339 -18.53 1.68 36.09
CA SER A 339 -18.52 1.68 37.56
C SER A 339 -18.31 3.11 38.10
N ARG A 340 -19.16 3.57 39.03
CA ARG A 340 -19.30 4.98 39.47
C ARG A 340 -19.01 5.23 40.95
N GLU A 341 -18.27 4.35 41.61
CA GLU A 341 -18.10 4.35 43.07
C GLU A 341 -17.18 5.48 43.61
N GLY A 342 -16.51 6.27 42.76
CA GLY A 342 -15.73 7.43 43.19
C GLY A 342 -16.55 8.71 43.40
N ASP A 343 -16.30 9.44 44.50
CA ASP A 343 -16.87 10.77 44.74
C ASP A 343 -16.18 11.81 43.85
N TRP A 344 -16.92 12.26 42.85
CA TRP A 344 -16.44 13.21 41.86
C TRP A 344 -16.38 14.64 42.38
N GLU A 345 -17.20 15.01 43.36
CA GLU A 345 -17.24 16.37 43.92
C GLU A 345 -15.99 16.58 44.76
N LEU A 346 -15.73 15.66 45.67
CA LEU A 346 -14.52 15.66 46.48
C LEU A 346 -13.26 15.68 45.60
N ARG A 347 -13.21 14.81 44.58
CA ARG A 347 -12.06 14.73 43.68
C ARG A 347 -11.89 16.01 42.85
N ALA A 348 -12.96 16.64 42.40
CA ALA A 348 -12.89 17.90 41.67
C ALA A 348 -12.28 19.02 42.54
N VAL A 349 -12.70 19.13 43.80
CA VAL A 349 -12.14 20.12 44.76
C VAL A 349 -10.65 19.87 44.98
N GLU A 350 -10.23 18.62 45.23
CA GLU A 350 -8.81 18.29 45.39
C GLU A 350 -7.96 18.71 44.18
N LEU A 351 -8.49 18.48 42.97
CA LEU A 351 -7.81 18.84 41.73
C LEU A 351 -7.73 20.35 41.55
N GLU A 352 -8.79 21.08 41.87
CA GLU A 352 -8.82 22.55 41.82
C GLU A 352 -7.82 23.17 42.79
N GLU A 353 -7.76 22.68 44.04
CA GLU A 353 -6.77 23.12 45.03
C GLU A 353 -5.33 22.85 44.58
N ALA A 354 -5.05 21.66 44.03
CA ALA A 354 -3.73 21.31 43.51
C ALA A 354 -3.34 22.19 42.29
N ILE A 355 -4.32 22.52 41.45
CA ILE A 355 -4.14 23.42 40.31
C ILE A 355 -3.79 24.85 40.77
N GLU A 356 -4.46 25.35 41.81
CA GLU A 356 -4.22 26.67 42.38
C GLU A 356 -2.87 26.76 43.12
N ALA A 357 -2.46 25.68 43.77
CA ALA A 357 -1.17 25.57 44.45
C ALA A 357 0.03 25.59 43.48
N GLY A 358 -0.19 25.47 42.16
CA GLY A 358 0.84 25.59 41.14
C GLY A 358 1.76 24.37 41.03
N GLU A 359 1.28 23.19 41.41
CA GLU A 359 2.05 21.94 41.33
C GLU A 359 2.51 21.63 39.88
N GLU A 360 3.68 20.98 39.75
CA GLU A 360 4.29 20.67 38.44
C GLU A 360 3.38 19.86 37.51
N ASP A 361 2.49 19.02 38.07
CA ASP A 361 1.56 18.14 37.35
C ASP A 361 0.20 18.79 36.97
N SER A 362 0.13 20.12 37.00
CA SER A 362 -1.12 20.85 36.75
C SER A 362 -1.76 20.64 35.36
N PHE A 363 -1.04 20.03 34.41
CA PHE A 363 -1.61 19.58 33.13
C PHE A 363 -2.52 18.35 33.32
N TYR A 364 -2.03 17.31 34.00
CA TYR A 364 -2.80 16.08 34.23
C TYR A 364 -3.97 16.32 35.18
N ALA A 365 -3.80 17.18 36.18
CA ALA A 365 -4.89 17.57 37.06
C ALA A 365 -6.04 18.25 36.29
N ARG A 366 -5.72 19.20 35.40
CA ARG A 366 -6.71 19.86 34.54
C ARG A 366 -7.37 18.89 33.56
N TRP A 367 -6.62 17.91 33.05
CA TRP A 367 -7.18 16.89 32.18
C TRP A 367 -8.10 15.93 32.93
N GLU A 368 -7.74 15.51 34.14
CA GLU A 368 -8.60 14.70 35.01
C GLU A 368 -9.92 15.43 35.28
N LEU A 369 -9.83 16.71 35.64
CA LEU A 369 -10.98 17.57 35.91
C LEU A 369 -11.88 17.73 34.66
N ALA A 370 -11.28 17.88 33.48
CA ALA A 370 -12.03 17.94 32.22
C ALA A 370 -12.79 16.63 31.95
N CYS A 371 -12.18 15.47 32.24
CA CYS A 371 -12.83 14.17 32.10
C CYS A 371 -13.96 13.99 33.12
N ILE A 372 -13.79 14.45 34.36
CA ILE A 372 -14.85 14.46 35.38
C ILE A 372 -16.05 15.29 34.88
N TYR A 373 -15.82 16.52 34.41
CA TYR A 373 -16.87 17.39 33.89
C TYR A 373 -17.54 16.84 32.64
N ASP A 374 -16.79 16.20 31.74
CA ASP A 374 -17.35 15.53 30.56
C ASP A 374 -18.33 14.43 30.94
N VAL A 375 -17.90 13.52 31.81
CA VAL A 375 -18.71 12.37 32.23
C VAL A 375 -19.92 12.79 33.07
N LYS A 376 -19.89 13.98 33.69
CA LYS A 376 -21.04 14.61 34.37
C LYS A 376 -21.95 15.41 33.44
N GLY A 377 -21.54 15.65 32.20
CA GLY A 377 -22.29 16.46 31.23
C GLY A 377 -22.14 17.97 31.41
N ASN A 378 -21.18 18.45 32.23
CA ASN A 378 -20.88 19.87 32.38
C ASN A 378 -19.97 20.35 31.23
N ARG A 379 -20.58 20.56 30.06
CA ARG A 379 -19.84 20.92 28.84
C ARG A 379 -19.08 22.23 28.94
N ARG A 380 -19.62 23.23 29.64
CA ARG A 380 -19.00 24.56 29.72
C ARG A 380 -17.64 24.53 30.41
N GLU A 381 -17.57 23.91 31.59
CA GLU A 381 -16.32 23.80 32.35
C GLU A 381 -15.33 22.86 31.65
N ARG A 382 -15.83 21.76 31.08
CA ARG A 382 -15.03 20.86 30.24
C ARG A 382 -14.37 21.62 29.08
N ASP A 383 -15.14 22.39 28.32
CA ASP A 383 -14.64 23.08 27.12
C ASP A 383 -13.60 24.14 27.48
N ALA A 384 -13.76 24.84 28.61
CA ALA A 384 -12.77 25.77 29.13
C ALA A 384 -11.42 25.09 29.46
N LEU A 385 -11.48 23.89 30.04
CA LEU A 385 -10.28 23.08 30.30
C LEU A 385 -9.68 22.51 29.01
N ILE A 386 -10.49 22.05 28.05
CA ILE A 386 -10.02 21.60 26.74
C ILE A 386 -9.27 22.71 25.99
N ASP A 387 -9.79 23.94 26.02
CA ASP A 387 -9.13 25.10 25.46
C ASP A 387 -7.76 25.35 26.10
N TRP A 388 -7.68 25.21 27.42
CA TRP A 388 -6.41 25.34 28.15
C TRP A 388 -5.43 24.21 27.79
N LEU A 389 -5.88 22.95 27.79
CA LEU A 389 -5.06 21.78 27.44
C LEU A 389 -4.50 21.91 26.03
N SER A 390 -5.34 22.32 25.08
CA SER A 390 -4.96 22.57 23.70
C SER A 390 -3.89 23.65 23.57
N ARG A 391 -3.83 24.62 24.50
CA ARG A 391 -2.81 25.67 24.53
C ARG A 391 -1.48 25.25 25.15
N HIS A 392 -1.45 24.15 25.90
CA HIS A 392 -0.29 23.71 26.70
C HIS A 392 0.16 22.28 26.36
N LEU A 393 0.05 21.88 25.10
CA LEU A 393 0.39 20.51 24.64
C LEU A 393 1.87 20.15 24.83
N GLU A 394 2.74 21.15 24.91
CA GLU A 394 4.16 20.98 25.22
C GLU A 394 4.40 20.33 26.59
N LYS A 395 3.44 20.44 27.52
CA LYS A 395 3.53 19.81 28.85
C LYS A 395 3.18 18.32 28.86
N ALA A 396 2.56 17.80 27.80
CA ALA A 396 2.16 16.39 27.70
C ALA A 396 3.21 15.59 26.94
N GLY A 397 3.51 14.36 27.40
CA GLY A 397 4.33 13.41 26.63
C GLY A 397 3.61 12.92 25.36
N MET A 398 4.36 12.34 24.41
CA MET A 398 3.81 11.94 23.11
C MET A 398 2.71 10.87 23.22
N ARG A 399 2.87 9.87 24.10
CA ARG A 399 1.83 8.87 24.38
C ARG A 399 0.55 9.53 24.90
N GLN A 400 0.70 10.54 25.75
CA GLN A 400 -0.40 11.28 26.34
C GLN A 400 -1.12 12.17 25.32
N LEU A 401 -0.41 12.76 24.35
CA LEU A 401 -1.04 13.49 23.24
C LEU A 401 -1.92 12.57 22.37
N ILE A 402 -1.49 11.33 22.12
CA ILE A 402 -2.32 10.34 21.41
C ILE A 402 -3.59 10.02 22.22
N ALA A 403 -3.45 9.81 23.53
CA ALA A 403 -4.59 9.56 24.41
C ALA A 403 -5.54 10.77 24.48
N LEU A 404 -5.01 11.99 24.54
CA LEU A 404 -5.79 13.23 24.52
C LEU A 404 -6.60 13.36 23.22
N ARG A 405 -5.97 13.11 22.07
CA ARG A 405 -6.67 13.07 20.78
C ARG A 405 -7.80 12.06 20.77
N ARG A 406 -7.53 10.81 21.19
CA ARG A 406 -8.53 9.73 21.21
C ARG A 406 -9.73 10.07 22.10
N TRP A 407 -9.49 10.69 23.26
CA TRP A 407 -10.56 11.16 24.13
C TRP A 407 -11.34 12.32 23.50
N MET A 408 -10.67 13.32 22.92
CA MET A 408 -11.32 14.46 22.27
C MET A 408 -12.15 14.06 21.05
N ASP A 409 -11.70 13.08 20.26
CA ASP A 409 -12.47 12.53 19.13
C ASP A 409 -13.85 11.97 19.59
N GLN A 410 -13.98 11.56 20.86
CA GLN A 410 -15.25 11.05 21.43
C GLN A 410 -16.10 12.15 22.07
N CYS A 411 -15.49 13.06 22.83
CA CYS A 411 -16.23 14.02 23.65
C CYS A 411 -16.51 15.39 22.97
N GLU A 412 -15.63 15.84 22.06
CA GLU A 412 -15.78 17.11 21.33
C GLU A 412 -15.06 17.08 19.96
N PRO A 413 -15.72 16.54 18.91
CA PRO A 413 -15.09 16.32 17.60
C PRO A 413 -14.61 17.59 16.88
N ASN A 414 -15.17 18.76 17.18
CA ASN A 414 -14.82 20.01 16.48
C ASN A 414 -13.44 20.53 16.91
N SER A 415 -13.22 20.61 18.22
CA SER A 415 -11.97 20.96 18.89
C SER A 415 -10.91 19.89 18.65
N ALA A 416 -11.32 18.63 18.49
CA ALA A 416 -10.40 17.55 18.09
C ALA A 416 -9.72 17.85 16.74
N LYS A 417 -10.38 18.56 15.81
CA LYS A 417 -9.74 19.04 14.58
C LYS A 417 -8.67 20.10 14.85
N ALA A 418 -8.96 21.07 15.72
CA ALA A 418 -8.00 22.12 16.10
C ALA A 418 -6.80 21.54 16.86
N LEU A 419 -7.04 20.59 17.77
CA LEU A 419 -6.00 19.83 18.45
C LEU A 419 -5.07 19.14 17.45
N ARG A 420 -5.62 18.42 16.47
CA ARG A 420 -4.82 17.74 15.43
C ARG A 420 -3.91 18.71 14.68
N MET A 421 -4.40 19.89 14.31
CA MET A 421 -3.57 20.91 13.65
C MET A 421 -2.35 21.31 14.49
N ARG A 422 -2.50 21.39 15.81
CA ARG A 422 -1.41 21.72 16.73
C ARG A 422 -0.48 20.55 17.01
N MET A 423 -1.03 19.34 17.14
CA MET A 423 -0.25 18.10 17.27
C MET A 423 0.66 17.85 16.07
N TYR A 424 0.25 18.29 14.89
CA TYR A 424 1.04 18.18 13.65
C TYR A 424 1.74 19.49 13.27
N SER A 425 1.93 20.42 14.21
CA SER A 425 2.78 21.58 13.98
C SER A 425 4.24 21.15 13.79
N PRO A 426 5.07 21.93 13.07
CA PRO A 426 6.47 21.61 12.86
C PRO A 426 7.23 21.33 14.16
N GLU A 427 6.94 22.09 15.22
CA GLU A 427 7.59 21.94 16.53
C GLU A 427 7.25 20.59 17.17
N GLN A 428 5.98 20.19 17.18
CA GLN A 428 5.57 18.90 17.75
C GLN A 428 6.05 17.71 16.91
N MET A 429 6.09 17.86 15.57
CA MET A 429 6.63 16.84 14.67
C MET A 429 8.13 16.65 14.88
N GLN A 430 8.89 17.74 15.04
CA GLN A 430 10.31 17.66 15.34
C GLN A 430 10.54 16.98 16.69
N ARG A 431 9.74 17.33 17.70
CA ARG A 431 9.75 16.70 19.01
C ARG A 431 9.46 15.20 18.93
N LEU A 432 8.47 14.78 18.13
CA LEU A 432 8.16 13.36 17.88
C LEU A 432 9.37 12.61 17.31
N PHE A 433 10.06 13.18 16.32
CA PHE A 433 11.20 12.51 15.68
C PHE A 433 12.46 12.47 16.55
N VAL A 434 12.60 13.41 17.50
CA VAL A 434 13.75 13.49 18.43
C VAL A 434 13.52 12.67 19.70
N GLU A 435 12.34 12.78 20.33
CA GLU A 435 12.07 12.21 21.66
C GLU A 435 11.56 10.77 21.63
N VAL A 436 10.90 10.34 20.55
CA VAL A 436 10.28 8.99 20.48
C VAL A 436 11.15 8.07 19.64
N THR A 437 11.87 7.16 20.29
CA THR A 437 12.74 6.17 19.61
C THR A 437 12.00 4.89 19.19
N GLN A 438 10.84 4.60 19.77
CA GLN A 438 10.05 3.40 19.48
C GLN A 438 9.16 3.58 18.24
N ASP A 439 9.29 2.65 17.28
CA ASP A 439 8.63 2.74 15.97
C ASP A 439 7.11 2.55 16.05
N GLU A 440 6.61 1.74 16.99
CA GLU A 440 5.17 1.50 17.16
C GLU A 440 4.39 2.74 17.62
N GLU A 441 4.93 3.50 18.57
CA GLU A 441 4.28 4.71 19.10
C GLU A 441 4.34 5.86 18.12
N ARG A 442 5.48 5.99 17.45
CA ARG A 442 5.65 6.92 16.36
C ARG A 442 4.69 6.58 15.22
N THR A 443 4.58 5.32 14.86
CA THR A 443 3.62 4.84 13.85
C THR A 443 2.20 5.12 14.29
N ALA A 444 1.79 4.82 15.53
CA ALA A 444 0.44 5.11 16.02
C ALA A 444 0.10 6.63 16.01
N TYR A 445 1.06 7.49 16.36
CA TYR A 445 0.92 8.95 16.26
C TYR A 445 0.73 9.42 14.80
N LEU A 446 1.43 8.78 13.88
CA LEU A 446 1.44 9.10 12.46
C LEU A 446 0.39 8.33 11.64
N GLU A 447 -0.19 7.23 12.09
CA GLU A 447 -1.32 6.61 11.39
C GLU A 447 -2.58 7.47 11.58
N ALA A 448 -2.72 8.05 12.77
CA ALA A 448 -3.67 9.10 13.09
C ALA A 448 -3.58 10.32 12.15
N PHE A 449 -2.45 10.48 11.44
CA PHE A 449 -2.16 11.55 10.49
C PHE A 449 -2.94 11.45 9.18
N THR A 450 -3.11 10.25 8.63
CA THR A 450 -3.76 10.06 7.32
C THR A 450 -5.23 10.52 7.34
N SER A 451 -5.83 10.59 8.53
CA SER A 451 -7.17 11.11 8.77
C SER A 451 -7.26 12.65 8.81
N ALA A 452 -6.14 13.36 8.95
CA ALA A 452 -6.09 14.82 9.00
C ALA A 452 -5.92 15.39 7.59
N ARG A 453 -6.93 16.11 7.09
CA ARG A 453 -6.90 16.70 5.73
C ARG A 453 -6.04 17.97 5.60
N THR A 454 -5.50 18.47 6.71
CA THR A 454 -4.85 19.77 6.79
C THR A 454 -3.51 19.60 7.47
N LEU A 455 -2.44 19.80 6.71
CA LEU A 455 -1.07 19.70 7.15
C LEU A 455 -0.30 20.93 6.66
N ASN A 456 0.56 21.46 7.51
CA ASN A 456 1.53 22.47 7.13
C ASN A 456 2.61 21.86 6.21
N PRO A 457 2.98 22.49 5.08
CA PRO A 457 4.08 22.04 4.22
C PRO A 457 5.38 21.68 4.95
N GLU A 458 5.74 22.43 5.99
CA GLU A 458 6.96 22.16 6.78
C GLU A 458 6.89 20.83 7.53
N SER A 459 5.74 20.50 8.14
CA SER A 459 5.49 19.20 8.76
C SER A 459 5.55 18.06 7.73
N ALA A 460 5.06 18.30 6.51
CA ALA A 460 5.15 17.33 5.41
C ALA A 460 6.61 17.02 5.04
N ARG A 461 7.46 18.06 4.95
CA ARG A 461 8.89 17.91 4.69
C ARG A 461 9.59 17.14 5.80
N LEU A 462 9.26 17.40 7.08
CA LEU A 462 9.80 16.65 8.21
C LEU A 462 9.45 15.15 8.10
N MET A 463 8.22 14.82 7.72
CA MET A 463 7.84 13.42 7.52
C MET A 463 8.62 12.73 6.42
N LEU A 464 8.75 13.39 5.26
CA LEU A 464 9.48 12.83 4.13
C LEU A 464 10.97 12.59 4.42
N ARG A 465 11.55 13.28 5.42
CA ARG A 465 12.94 13.06 5.87
C ARG A 465 13.11 11.87 6.80
N HIS A 466 12.11 11.57 7.63
CA HIS A 466 12.25 10.59 8.70
C HIS A 466 11.51 9.28 8.46
N MET A 467 10.59 9.22 7.48
CA MET A 467 9.67 8.09 7.30
C MET A 467 9.98 7.22 6.08
N GLN A 468 9.66 5.92 6.22
CA GLN A 468 9.80 4.89 5.18
C GLN A 468 8.46 4.28 4.76
N GLN A 469 7.36 4.62 5.46
CA GLN A 469 6.05 4.03 5.19
C GLN A 469 5.40 4.62 3.92
N PRO A 470 5.05 3.81 2.90
CA PRO A 470 4.61 4.31 1.59
C PRO A 470 3.33 5.16 1.61
N ASN A 471 2.38 4.82 2.49
CA ASN A 471 1.12 5.55 2.66
C ASN A 471 1.35 6.98 3.21
N LEU A 472 2.23 7.14 4.19
CA LEU A 472 2.58 8.42 4.78
C LEU A 472 3.39 9.29 3.82
N ILE A 473 4.35 8.69 3.10
CA ILE A 473 5.12 9.38 2.05
C ILE A 473 4.18 9.93 0.98
N SER A 474 3.25 9.09 0.50
CA SER A 474 2.27 9.47 -0.52
C SER A 474 1.39 10.63 -0.05
N HIS A 475 0.93 10.61 1.21
CA HIS A 475 0.12 11.70 1.77
C HIS A 475 0.92 13.00 1.93
N ALA A 476 2.15 12.93 2.45
CA ALA A 476 3.01 14.11 2.60
C ALA A 476 3.36 14.74 1.24
N LEU A 477 3.67 13.92 0.23
CA LEU A 477 3.87 14.37 -1.14
C LEU A 477 2.62 15.03 -1.73
N TYR A 478 1.44 14.44 -1.50
CA TYR A 478 0.19 15.05 -1.93
C TYR A 478 0.00 16.45 -1.34
N VAL A 479 0.25 16.63 -0.04
CA VAL A 479 0.17 17.95 0.60
C VAL A 479 1.14 18.95 -0.03
N LEU A 480 2.40 18.55 -0.25
CA LEU A 480 3.39 19.43 -0.88
C LEU A 480 3.00 19.78 -2.31
N LEU A 481 2.56 18.82 -3.13
CA LEU A 481 2.08 19.11 -4.50
C LEU A 481 0.90 20.11 -4.50
N GLN A 482 0.10 20.12 -3.44
CA GLN A 482 -1.03 21.06 -3.34
C GLN A 482 -0.63 22.45 -2.83
N GLN A 483 0.24 22.54 -1.83
CA GLN A 483 0.49 23.78 -1.09
C GLN A 483 1.91 24.36 -1.26
N ASP A 484 2.87 23.55 -1.72
CA ASP A 484 4.30 23.87 -1.83
C ASP A 484 4.95 23.02 -2.94
N LEU A 485 4.58 23.33 -4.19
CA LEU A 485 5.04 22.59 -5.37
C LEU A 485 6.57 22.61 -5.50
N ASP A 486 7.20 23.70 -5.09
CA ASP A 486 8.66 23.89 -5.09
C ASP A 486 9.36 22.89 -4.15
N GLY A 487 8.83 22.72 -2.94
CA GLY A 487 9.28 21.69 -2.00
C GLY A 487 9.08 20.27 -2.52
N ALA A 488 7.93 19.98 -3.14
CA ALA A 488 7.65 18.66 -3.73
C ALA A 488 8.66 18.31 -4.84
N ILE A 489 8.90 19.24 -5.78
CA ILE A 489 9.84 19.03 -6.89
C ILE A 489 11.25 18.83 -6.38
N SER A 490 11.69 19.63 -5.39
CA SER A 490 13.03 19.48 -4.79
C SER A 490 13.22 18.08 -4.21
N TYR A 491 12.23 17.60 -3.45
CA TYR A 491 12.27 16.28 -2.85
C TYR A 491 12.30 15.17 -3.91
N LEU A 492 11.45 15.24 -4.94
CA LEU A 492 11.41 14.23 -6.00
C LEU A 492 12.75 14.15 -6.75
N LEU A 493 13.36 15.30 -7.09
CA LEU A 493 14.67 15.33 -7.74
C LEU A 493 15.76 14.68 -6.86
N GLU A 494 15.78 15.01 -5.56
CA GLU A 494 16.72 14.41 -4.60
C GLU A 494 16.54 12.89 -4.49
N GLN A 495 15.29 12.40 -4.45
CA GLN A 495 15.02 10.96 -4.36
C GLN A 495 15.33 10.21 -5.66
N MET A 496 15.12 10.82 -6.82
CA MET A 496 15.53 10.27 -8.11
C MET A 496 17.05 10.16 -8.23
N GLU A 497 17.79 11.17 -7.74
CA GLU A 497 19.25 11.13 -7.69
C GLU A 497 19.79 10.04 -6.75
N ARG A 498 19.02 9.69 -5.70
CA ARG A 498 19.31 8.56 -4.80
C ARG A 498 18.81 7.20 -5.31
N GLY A 499 18.12 7.16 -6.46
CA GLY A 499 17.55 5.93 -7.02
C GLY A 499 16.32 5.38 -6.27
N ALA A 500 15.73 6.16 -5.36
CA ALA A 500 14.54 5.75 -4.59
C ALA A 500 13.23 5.93 -5.37
N TYR A 501 13.24 6.77 -6.41
CA TYR A 501 12.10 6.98 -7.31
C TYR A 501 12.52 6.72 -8.76
N SER A 502 11.66 6.02 -9.52
CA SER A 502 11.80 5.92 -10.96
C SER A 502 11.26 7.16 -11.66
N ASP A 503 11.69 7.38 -12.91
CA ASP A 503 11.17 8.47 -13.75
C ASP A 503 9.66 8.37 -13.94
N SER A 504 9.13 7.16 -14.11
CA SER A 504 7.70 6.90 -14.28
C SER A 504 6.90 7.30 -13.05
N ASP A 505 7.36 6.93 -11.85
CA ASP A 505 6.66 7.23 -10.60
C ASP A 505 6.61 8.73 -10.32
N ALA A 506 7.73 9.41 -10.54
CA ALA A 506 7.80 10.86 -10.40
C ALA A 506 6.90 11.59 -11.42
N LEU A 507 6.86 11.14 -12.67
CA LEU A 507 5.98 11.71 -13.69
C LEU A 507 4.50 11.53 -13.36
N GLN A 508 4.08 10.34 -12.90
CA GLN A 508 2.68 10.11 -12.51
C GLN A 508 2.19 11.08 -11.42
N LEU A 509 3.09 11.48 -10.51
CA LEU A 509 2.78 12.45 -9.47
C LEU A 509 2.66 13.89 -10.03
N LEU A 510 3.58 14.29 -10.90
CA LEU A 510 3.64 15.64 -11.46
C LEU A 510 2.59 15.89 -12.55
N LEU A 511 2.17 14.87 -13.29
CA LEU A 511 1.14 14.97 -14.33
C LEU A 511 -0.20 15.50 -13.80
N LYS A 512 -0.49 15.29 -12.51
CA LYS A 512 -1.68 15.86 -11.85
C LYS A 512 -1.69 17.40 -11.84
N LYS A 513 -0.53 18.04 -12.00
CA LYS A 513 -0.33 19.48 -12.15
C LYS A 513 0.72 19.76 -13.23
N ALA A 514 0.54 19.19 -14.43
CA ALA A 514 1.55 19.17 -15.48
C ALA A 514 2.09 20.57 -15.82
N ALA A 515 1.22 21.55 -16.08
CA ALA A 515 1.62 22.91 -16.48
C ALA A 515 2.41 23.66 -15.39
N ASP A 516 1.95 23.61 -14.14
CA ASP A 516 2.63 24.25 -13.01
C ASP A 516 3.97 23.57 -12.73
N SER A 517 3.99 22.24 -12.78
CA SER A 517 5.20 21.43 -12.55
C SER A 517 6.26 21.68 -13.62
N PHE A 518 5.84 21.76 -14.89
CA PHE A 518 6.70 22.08 -16.01
C PHE A 518 7.34 23.47 -15.84
N THR A 519 6.54 24.48 -15.47
CA THR A 519 7.02 25.84 -15.23
C THR A 519 8.01 25.88 -14.07
N ALA A 520 7.69 25.24 -12.94
CA ALA A 520 8.56 25.17 -11.78
C ALA A 520 9.88 24.43 -12.07
N LEU A 521 9.85 23.34 -12.82
CA LEU A 521 11.05 22.62 -13.27
C LEU A 521 11.93 23.46 -14.20
N LYS A 522 11.35 24.33 -15.05
CA LYS A 522 12.14 25.23 -15.92
C LYS A 522 12.98 26.24 -15.12
N LEU A 523 12.52 26.66 -13.94
CA LEU A 523 13.23 27.61 -13.08
C LEU A 523 14.40 26.97 -12.30
N ARG A 524 14.54 25.64 -12.33
CA ARG A 524 15.60 24.91 -11.62
C ARG A 524 16.88 24.78 -12.43
N ALA A 525 18.00 24.62 -11.72
CA ALA A 525 19.29 24.32 -12.32
C ALA A 525 19.22 23.02 -13.14
N ARG A 526 19.96 22.96 -14.26
CA ARG A 526 19.98 21.77 -15.12
C ARG A 526 20.63 20.58 -14.39
N THR A 527 19.86 19.51 -14.20
CA THR A 527 20.34 18.18 -13.77
C THR A 527 19.73 17.10 -14.67
N PRO A 528 20.36 15.91 -14.82
CA PRO A 528 19.81 14.83 -15.64
C PRO A 528 18.39 14.42 -15.22
N SER A 529 18.11 14.38 -13.92
CA SER A 529 16.77 14.04 -13.39
C SER A 529 15.74 15.10 -13.74
N ARG A 530 16.07 16.40 -13.60
CA ARG A 530 15.21 17.50 -14.05
C ARG A 530 14.90 17.38 -15.55
N ASP A 531 15.93 17.16 -16.35
CA ASP A 531 15.81 17.10 -17.81
C ASP A 531 14.92 15.94 -18.26
N ARG A 532 15.06 14.75 -17.65
CA ARG A 532 14.18 13.59 -17.89
C ARG A 532 12.73 13.89 -17.53
N LEU A 533 12.46 14.57 -16.41
CA LEU A 533 11.10 14.96 -16.03
C LEU A 533 10.50 15.98 -16.99
N LEU A 534 11.27 16.98 -17.44
CA LEU A 534 10.79 17.97 -18.41
C LEU A 534 10.45 17.32 -19.77
N LEU A 535 11.27 16.39 -20.23
CA LEU A 535 11.00 15.62 -21.45
C LEU A 535 9.77 14.71 -21.29
N GLY A 536 9.60 14.10 -20.11
CA GLY A 536 8.44 13.25 -19.82
C GLY A 536 7.12 14.01 -19.70
N LEU A 537 7.15 15.27 -19.24
CA LEU A 537 5.96 16.14 -19.15
C LEU A 537 5.61 16.83 -20.47
N ALA A 538 6.57 17.01 -21.37
CA ALA A 538 6.38 17.74 -22.61
C ALA A 538 5.25 17.22 -23.53
N PRO A 539 4.99 15.89 -23.66
CA PRO A 539 3.91 15.36 -24.49
C PRO A 539 2.51 15.80 -24.05
N ASP A 540 2.31 16.05 -22.75
CA ASP A 540 1.03 16.45 -22.17
C ASP A 540 0.80 17.98 -22.19
N MET A 541 1.73 18.74 -22.81
CA MET A 541 1.65 20.20 -22.95
C MET A 541 1.16 20.59 -24.34
N GLU A 542 0.20 21.53 -24.44
CA GLU A 542 -0.34 22.00 -25.73
C GLU A 542 0.71 22.70 -26.63
N ASN A 543 1.81 23.18 -26.06
CA ASN A 543 2.97 23.67 -26.81
C ASN A 543 4.19 23.77 -25.88
N PRO A 544 4.96 22.69 -25.66
CA PRO A 544 6.09 22.71 -24.74
C PRO A 544 7.23 23.62 -25.24
N GLY A 545 7.21 24.00 -26.52
CA GLY A 545 8.30 24.74 -27.16
C GLY A 545 9.61 23.94 -27.20
N LEU A 546 9.53 22.60 -27.24
CA LEU A 546 10.69 21.71 -27.24
C LEU A 546 11.50 21.86 -28.54
N ILE A 547 12.80 22.11 -28.39
CA ILE A 547 13.78 22.21 -29.47
C ILE A 547 14.84 21.13 -29.22
N GLN A 548 15.09 20.27 -30.20
CA GLN A 548 16.06 19.16 -30.11
C GLN A 548 16.78 18.95 -31.45
N PRO A 549 18.00 18.38 -31.45
CA PRO A 549 18.68 17.94 -32.67
C PRO A 549 17.78 17.00 -33.50
N GLY A 550 17.88 17.11 -34.82
CA GLY A 550 16.99 16.42 -35.78
C GLY A 550 15.67 17.14 -36.06
N GLY A 551 15.24 18.03 -35.16
CA GLY A 551 14.12 18.95 -35.39
C GLY A 551 14.42 20.00 -36.46
N TRP A 552 13.41 20.79 -36.81
CA TRP A 552 13.46 21.79 -37.87
C TRP A 552 13.15 23.18 -37.34
N VAL A 553 13.86 24.18 -37.87
CA VAL A 553 13.62 25.60 -37.61
C VAL A 553 13.35 26.32 -38.93
N HIS A 554 12.33 27.18 -38.93
CA HIS A 554 12.02 28.09 -40.02
C HIS A 554 12.28 29.53 -39.61
N GLY A 555 12.91 30.26 -40.52
CA GLY A 555 13.14 31.69 -40.38
C GLY A 555 13.37 32.35 -41.74
N GLU A 556 13.97 33.54 -41.73
CA GLU A 556 14.20 34.32 -42.97
C GLU A 556 15.20 33.68 -43.94
N ALA A 557 15.89 32.60 -43.55
CA ALA A 557 16.76 31.82 -44.42
C ALA A 557 16.11 30.52 -44.94
N GLY A 558 14.80 30.35 -44.71
CA GLY A 558 14.03 29.15 -45.02
C GLY A 558 14.09 28.12 -43.89
N TRP A 559 13.77 26.87 -44.24
CA TRP A 559 13.85 25.74 -43.31
C TRP A 559 15.26 25.18 -43.16
N GLY A 560 15.64 24.82 -41.94
CA GLY A 560 16.85 24.07 -41.67
C GLY A 560 16.67 23.03 -40.57
N ARG A 561 17.44 21.95 -40.68
CA ARG A 561 17.50 20.91 -39.66
C ARG A 561 18.49 21.34 -38.57
N ILE A 562 18.10 21.21 -37.32
CA ILE A 562 18.95 21.50 -36.17
C ILE A 562 19.91 20.32 -36.02
N GLU A 563 21.21 20.55 -36.24
CA GLU A 563 22.23 19.52 -36.08
C GLU A 563 22.71 19.45 -34.63
N ARG A 564 22.84 20.61 -33.97
CA ARG A 564 23.36 20.71 -32.60
C ARG A 564 22.82 21.96 -31.90
N ILE A 565 22.72 21.91 -30.58
CA ILE A 565 22.26 23.02 -29.72
C ILE A 565 23.35 23.31 -28.69
N GLU A 566 23.74 24.56 -28.54
CA GLU A 566 24.66 25.01 -27.48
C GLU A 566 23.95 26.01 -26.55
N HIS A 567 24.09 25.81 -25.25
CA HIS A 567 23.60 26.71 -24.21
C HIS A 567 24.75 27.05 -23.27
N SER A 568 25.03 28.35 -23.10
CA SER A 568 26.16 28.84 -22.30
C SER A 568 27.52 28.20 -22.67
N GLY A 569 27.74 27.93 -23.97
CA GLY A 569 28.98 27.35 -24.49
C GLY A 569 29.14 25.83 -24.29
N ARG A 570 28.10 25.13 -23.81
CA ARG A 570 28.06 23.66 -23.74
C ARG A 570 26.98 23.11 -24.64
N GLU A 571 27.28 22.00 -25.30
CA GLU A 571 26.30 21.26 -26.09
C GLU A 571 25.22 20.66 -25.18
N VAL A 572 23.96 20.78 -25.58
CA VAL A 572 22.79 20.26 -24.84
C VAL A 572 21.92 19.40 -25.76
N ALA A 573 21.35 18.32 -25.20
CA ALA A 573 20.49 17.40 -25.95
C ALA A 573 19.16 18.03 -26.37
N PHE A 574 18.67 19.04 -25.64
CA PHE A 574 17.47 19.79 -25.97
C PHE A 574 17.44 21.13 -25.21
N CYS A 575 16.58 22.03 -25.67
CA CYS A 575 16.19 23.25 -24.97
C CYS A 575 14.72 23.57 -25.23
N PHE A 576 14.22 24.63 -24.60
CA PHE A 576 12.90 25.15 -24.87
C PHE A 576 12.97 26.54 -25.50
N SER A 577 11.95 26.90 -26.27
CA SER A 577 11.77 28.25 -26.81
C SER A 577 11.90 29.29 -25.69
N GLY A 578 12.79 30.26 -25.90
CA GLY A 578 13.10 31.32 -24.92
C GLY A 578 14.35 31.08 -24.06
N ASP A 579 14.98 29.91 -24.12
CA ASP A 579 16.15 29.59 -23.30
C ASP A 579 17.45 30.34 -23.72
N GLY A 580 17.45 31.06 -24.85
CA GLY A 580 18.63 31.81 -25.32
C GLY A 580 19.80 30.90 -25.69
N VAL A 581 19.73 30.26 -26.86
CA VAL A 581 20.67 29.23 -27.30
C VAL A 581 21.33 29.59 -28.63
N LEU A 582 22.47 28.95 -28.90
CA LEU A 582 23.11 28.93 -30.21
C LEU A 582 22.76 27.62 -30.92
N LEU A 583 21.99 27.72 -32.01
CA LEU A 583 21.60 26.58 -32.83
C LEU A 583 22.58 26.44 -34.00
N HIS A 584 23.14 25.25 -34.16
CA HIS A 584 23.89 24.86 -35.37
C HIS A 584 22.90 24.18 -36.31
N VAL A 585 22.60 24.84 -37.42
CA VAL A 585 21.51 24.48 -38.32
C VAL A 585 22.04 24.23 -39.71
N LEU A 586 21.60 23.15 -40.34
CA LEU A 586 21.81 22.90 -41.76
C LEU A 586 20.56 23.31 -42.53
N LEU A 587 20.61 24.49 -43.16
CA LEU A 587 19.52 24.94 -44.01
C LEU A 587 19.37 24.02 -45.21
N ARG A 588 18.13 23.67 -45.56
CA ARG A 588 17.80 22.77 -46.68
C ARG A 588 18.54 21.43 -46.62
N ALA A 589 18.47 20.79 -45.44
CA ALA A 589 19.10 19.49 -45.20
C ALA A 589 18.53 18.43 -46.19
N GLY A 590 19.40 17.88 -47.04
CA GLY A 590 19.03 16.96 -48.14
C GLY A 590 19.33 17.49 -49.54
N HIS A 591 19.61 18.79 -49.69
CA HIS A 591 20.08 19.43 -50.93
C HIS A 591 21.47 20.07 -50.74
N GLU A 592 21.84 21.08 -51.54
CA GLU A 592 23.02 21.93 -51.31
C GLU A 592 22.91 22.68 -49.97
N GLY A 593 23.15 21.96 -48.87
CA GLY A 593 22.92 22.43 -47.51
C GLY A 593 23.86 23.55 -47.12
N GLU A 594 23.31 24.58 -46.49
CA GLU A 594 24.06 25.75 -46.03
C GLU A 594 24.13 25.75 -44.51
N PRO A 595 25.32 25.53 -43.91
CA PRO A 595 25.45 25.54 -42.46
C PRO A 595 25.38 26.97 -41.93
N VAL A 596 24.53 27.17 -40.93
CA VAL A 596 24.32 28.45 -40.25
C VAL A 596 24.30 28.26 -38.75
N GLU A 597 24.72 29.32 -38.05
CA GLU A 597 24.57 29.47 -36.61
C GLU A 597 23.44 30.46 -36.36
N ILE A 598 22.46 30.10 -35.54
CA ILE A 598 21.36 30.97 -35.13
C ILE A 598 21.48 31.22 -33.63
N ASP A 599 21.83 32.45 -33.24
CA ASP A 599 21.84 32.88 -31.85
C ASP A 599 20.45 33.44 -31.50
N THR A 600 19.68 32.69 -30.71
CA THR A 600 18.31 33.07 -30.36
C THR A 600 18.26 34.15 -29.27
N ALA A 601 19.34 34.37 -28.53
CA ALA A 601 19.43 35.42 -27.52
C ALA A 601 19.75 36.78 -28.17
N GLN A 602 20.67 36.80 -29.13
CA GLN A 602 21.06 38.01 -29.88
C GLN A 602 20.19 38.27 -31.12
N GLN A 603 19.31 37.33 -31.47
CA GLN A 603 18.50 37.35 -32.68
C GLN A 603 19.32 37.50 -33.96
N THR A 604 20.44 36.76 -34.05
CA THR A 604 21.32 36.79 -35.22
C THR A 604 21.38 35.45 -35.93
N ILE A 605 21.57 35.51 -37.25
CA ILE A 605 21.90 34.35 -38.08
C ILE A 605 23.23 34.60 -38.79
N ARG A 606 24.13 33.64 -38.72
CA ARG A 606 25.48 33.69 -39.31
C ARG A 606 25.70 32.50 -40.24
N PHE A 607 26.00 32.78 -41.49
CA PHE A 607 26.45 31.76 -42.44
C PHE A 607 27.94 31.50 -42.23
N THR A 608 28.31 30.27 -41.87
CA THR A 608 29.66 29.96 -41.36
C THR A 608 30.70 29.79 -42.47
N ARG A 609 30.28 29.55 -43.72
CA ARG A 609 31.16 29.26 -44.87
C ARG A 609 31.39 30.41 -45.84
N THR A 610 30.87 31.61 -45.54
CA THR A 610 30.98 32.77 -46.43
C THR A 610 31.10 34.06 -45.63
N GLN A 611 31.56 35.14 -46.28
CA GLN A 611 31.50 36.50 -45.73
C GLN A 611 30.35 37.33 -46.30
N GLN A 612 29.73 36.86 -47.39
CA GLN A 612 28.64 37.54 -48.09
C GLN A 612 27.49 36.58 -48.42
N VAL A 613 26.26 37.05 -48.24
CA VAL A 613 25.02 36.35 -48.58
C VAL A 613 24.14 37.21 -49.46
N TYR A 614 23.32 36.58 -50.30
CA TYR A 614 22.37 37.26 -51.17
C TYR A 614 20.99 37.25 -50.51
N HIS A 615 20.38 38.43 -50.41
CA HIS A 615 19.04 38.63 -49.86
C HIS A 615 18.06 38.94 -50.98
N CYS A 616 16.96 38.20 -51.07
CA CYS A 616 15.89 38.54 -52.01
C CYS A 616 15.24 39.88 -51.63
N THR A 617 15.03 40.75 -52.61
CA THR A 617 14.44 42.10 -52.43
C THR A 617 13.04 42.24 -52.99
N LYS A 618 12.40 41.14 -53.40
CA LYS A 618 11.07 41.17 -53.98
C LYS A 618 9.97 41.42 -52.95
N ASP A 619 8.98 42.20 -53.36
CA ASP A 619 7.78 42.43 -52.56
C ASP A 619 7.02 41.11 -52.33
N GLY A 620 6.61 40.90 -51.08
CA GLY A 620 6.02 39.64 -50.63
C GLY A 620 7.02 38.53 -50.32
N CYS A 621 8.31 38.68 -50.63
CA CYS A 621 9.33 37.73 -50.18
C CYS A 621 9.59 37.89 -48.67
N MET A 622 9.71 36.78 -47.96
CA MET A 622 10.01 36.77 -46.53
C MET A 622 11.48 37.10 -46.20
N GLY A 623 12.20 37.72 -47.14
CA GLY A 623 13.60 38.12 -47.00
C GLY A 623 14.58 36.96 -47.13
N PHE A 624 14.28 35.98 -48.01
CA PHE A 624 15.08 34.76 -48.21
C PHE A 624 16.57 35.07 -48.38
N ARG A 625 17.40 34.30 -47.65
CA ARG A 625 18.86 34.48 -47.59
C ARG A 625 19.56 33.18 -47.98
N SER A 626 20.55 33.28 -48.87
CA SER A 626 21.41 32.17 -49.25
C SER A 626 22.78 32.69 -49.68
N TYR A 627 23.86 31.93 -49.47
CA TYR A 627 25.15 32.27 -50.07
C TYR A 627 25.27 31.75 -51.51
N SER A 628 24.38 30.86 -51.94
CA SER A 628 24.27 30.40 -53.31
C SER A 628 23.37 31.33 -54.14
N GLU A 629 24.00 32.15 -54.97
CA GLU A 629 23.30 33.00 -55.95
C GLU A 629 22.38 32.17 -56.85
N ARG A 630 22.82 30.97 -57.25
CA ARG A 630 22.05 30.04 -58.09
C ARG A 630 20.75 29.59 -57.42
N LEU A 631 20.78 29.27 -56.13
CA LEU A 631 19.58 28.85 -55.37
C LEU A 631 18.56 29.98 -55.31
N LEU A 632 19.03 31.22 -55.13
CA LEU A 632 18.16 32.40 -55.09
C LEU A 632 17.53 32.68 -56.47
N ILE A 633 18.34 32.62 -57.54
CA ILE A 633 17.90 32.93 -58.90
C ILE A 633 16.92 31.89 -59.45
N ARG A 634 17.13 30.61 -59.15
CA ARG A 634 16.36 29.51 -59.75
C ARG A 634 15.33 28.94 -58.78
N GLU A 635 15.78 28.22 -57.77
CA GLU A 635 14.91 27.41 -56.91
C GLU A 635 13.95 28.27 -56.08
N HIS A 636 14.50 29.24 -55.33
CA HIS A 636 13.69 30.14 -54.52
C HIS A 636 12.77 31.02 -55.39
N ASN A 637 13.30 31.62 -56.46
CA ASN A 637 12.50 32.45 -57.36
C ASN A 637 11.35 31.67 -57.99
N ARG A 638 11.55 30.40 -58.35
CA ARG A 638 10.50 29.51 -58.86
C ARG A 638 9.48 29.18 -57.77
N ALA A 639 9.93 28.81 -56.57
CA ALA A 639 9.08 28.37 -55.47
C ALA A 639 8.24 29.48 -54.84
N ALA A 640 8.84 30.67 -54.64
CA ALA A 640 8.22 31.78 -53.91
C ALA A 640 7.69 32.91 -54.81
N HIS A 641 8.17 33.01 -56.05
CA HIS A 641 7.87 34.13 -56.96
C HIS A 641 7.45 33.70 -58.37
N MET A 642 7.03 32.44 -58.54
CA MET A 642 6.59 31.87 -59.82
C MET A 642 7.59 32.06 -60.98
N GLY A 643 8.88 32.24 -60.66
CA GLY A 643 9.96 32.41 -61.65
C GLY A 643 10.11 33.80 -62.26
N ILE A 644 9.40 34.83 -61.79
CA ILE A 644 9.38 36.17 -62.41
C ILE A 644 10.68 36.95 -62.15
N GLY A 645 11.82 36.63 -62.77
CA GLY A 645 13.08 37.41 -62.78
C GLY A 645 13.73 37.70 -61.40
N PRO A 646 14.99 37.30 -61.12
CA PRO A 646 15.56 37.45 -59.78
C PRO A 646 15.82 38.92 -59.38
N SER A 647 15.64 39.25 -58.11
CA SER A 647 16.00 40.55 -57.53
C SER A 647 16.59 40.32 -56.13
N PHE A 648 17.84 40.74 -55.93
CA PHE A 648 18.55 40.53 -54.68
C PHE A 648 19.67 41.54 -54.45
N VAL A 649 20.12 41.64 -53.20
CA VAL A 649 21.27 42.46 -52.77
C VAL A 649 22.24 41.62 -51.95
N GLY A 650 23.54 41.87 -52.11
CA GLY A 650 24.57 41.28 -51.26
C GLY A 650 24.62 41.94 -49.89
N LYS A 651 24.70 41.14 -48.82
CA LYS A 651 24.83 41.58 -47.43
C LYS A 651 25.89 40.78 -46.68
N PRO A 652 26.40 41.28 -45.53
CA PRO A 652 27.30 40.51 -44.67
C PRO A 652 26.68 39.17 -44.25
N ALA A 653 27.52 38.13 -44.15
CA ALA A 653 27.10 36.78 -43.77
C ALA A 653 26.51 36.63 -42.36
N SER A 654 26.71 37.64 -41.50
CA SER A 654 26.04 37.75 -40.20
C SER A 654 25.06 38.91 -40.24
N SER A 655 23.83 38.66 -39.82
CA SER A 655 22.81 39.71 -39.72
C SER A 655 21.71 39.32 -38.75
N SER A 656 21.04 40.33 -38.19
CA SER A 656 19.85 40.09 -37.37
C SER A 656 18.70 39.54 -38.23
N TYR A 657 17.96 38.60 -37.68
CA TYR A 657 16.65 38.21 -38.22
C TYR A 657 15.57 38.99 -37.46
N ARG A 658 14.46 39.32 -38.13
CA ARG A 658 13.41 40.21 -37.59
C ARG A 658 12.16 39.46 -37.15
N ARG A 659 11.98 38.24 -37.65
CA ARG A 659 10.79 37.42 -37.37
C ARG A 659 11.05 36.37 -36.30
N GLN A 660 9.99 36.02 -35.59
CA GLN A 660 10.02 34.92 -34.65
C GLN A 660 10.31 33.61 -35.40
N LEU A 661 11.25 32.83 -34.89
CA LEU A 661 11.57 31.52 -35.43
C LEU A 661 10.41 30.56 -35.14
N TYR A 662 10.09 29.72 -36.11
CA TYR A 662 9.12 28.65 -35.96
C TYR A 662 9.86 27.31 -35.86
N PHE A 663 9.45 26.46 -34.92
CA PHE A 663 10.07 25.15 -34.68
C PHE A 663 9.09 24.03 -34.97
N SER A 664 9.57 22.98 -35.63
CA SER A 664 8.81 21.78 -35.98
C SER A 664 9.62 20.53 -35.67
N GLN A 665 8.96 19.47 -35.20
CA GLN A 665 9.58 18.15 -35.05
C GLN A 665 9.52 17.32 -36.35
N GLN A 666 8.68 17.72 -37.30
CA GLN A 666 8.53 17.07 -38.59
C GLN A 666 9.25 17.86 -39.69
N PRO A 667 9.81 17.17 -40.70
CA PRO A 667 10.40 17.84 -41.86
C PRO A 667 9.34 18.63 -42.63
N PRO A 668 9.71 19.79 -43.20
CA PRO A 668 8.79 20.59 -43.99
C PRO A 668 8.50 19.90 -45.34
N GLU A 669 7.29 20.09 -45.87
CA GLU A 669 6.91 19.61 -47.21
C GLU A 669 7.72 20.30 -48.32
N ASN A 670 8.12 21.56 -48.10
CA ASN A 670 8.98 22.32 -49.01
C ASN A 670 10.03 23.11 -48.23
N GLN A 671 11.31 22.78 -48.41
CA GLN A 671 12.43 23.41 -47.69
C GLN A 671 12.77 24.83 -48.17
N TYR A 672 12.17 25.28 -49.28
CA TYR A 672 12.44 26.57 -49.92
C TYR A 672 11.36 27.64 -49.68
N GLN A 673 10.24 27.26 -49.05
CA GLN A 673 9.22 28.17 -48.49
C GLN A 673 9.56 28.49 -47.04
#